data_AF-A0A9J7ACV4-F1
#
_entry.id   AF-A0A9J7ACV4-F1
#
_cell.length_a   1.000
_cell.length_b   1.000
_cell.length_c   1.000
_cell.angle_alpha   90.00
_cell.angle_beta   90.00
_cell.angle_gamma   90.00
#
_symmetry.space_group_name_H-M   'P 1'
#
loop_
_entity.id
_entity.type
_entity.pdbx_description
1 polymer ?
#
loop_
_entity_poly.entity_id
_entity_poly.type
_entity_poly.pdbx_seq_one_letter_code
_entity_poly.pdbx_strand_id
1 'polypeptide(L)'
;MATIAVSGCSGNSSSGGSSSAGEVVERVRGYVGAANITKASIQAVPITNQGQPELEVGQDNQVSFAGVKTTSTPLGFYQAVISNERVGYPTVVIALPVEDTTVMRCESVKGCDGVAYQGEVSMDDSFEYRALVTDIAADMAINVNWLTHVANAYAYTAYIDTTDDGVNNPTVPREGVYSRYRIDLANKQVSAIFSVPDIISVQPIAPSEIAAPTSLNLALQEQGIYLGALLSSIQMLKPENQTYTQFLNGIIEEFNLRQASWLMKRADGQDGVALYDIFSAARTILADNIQFLRNQGAQVPSIADQVVSTLSNRLAVLESREGEYLDAPQVDLSQSAENEFNRINEAKFFIKDLNDRFLNFTGQDADKPSFIDRDYVAHVNRYIDDVNVALETTAPDLMTGFATIRDGIKYYASALNGSADASNLLAQAGRVQLERIQLPDNEGIEDETGVSDKLAIISGNDKLYLSVVGDDDTPRKPADGKFFLFRLYIEGVLREGSTRFEFNVGTDSSNKQNKPYIEVEYENDYTTLPLFESAEPLTYQLVWPEVKTTKAGGETTHDLTQLFEAELVGIADPLQPDSEFRYNAKTIRYRLITDGPNLNSPADEDDILKDSAEGVVTLSSSAWSVYYPENKWPSISDYLTFRPGFDITSQEDSVFRYFSSTETVNDNGQNRDVNYIDVVTLDAVGNPQQGERYRQYPHASDASLFAMQRCDLDISDINNPVVGGCDDRQNRKESATHNASQATVEQLAQKLVQNIYPVAARGHFRIAFPTSISGVAADLKQNQWVELKGRVVRYADNLFEYQSGRETPQGADVSNDYLDIVVNDERGNPAILQRYRLHLISGETEKYNLERCSLTLNSSGAREVSSCDARTEVSGEPSLTGMLSALSDLSFVVPGRGSYQLQLNKRYEVVDDEEVATVTGFQANTAVAVDGALVAPISLGVDLLTVRLAADLHNRNSGQELEKIGPLIIDAKLKVLAEDVYDVALSFGYDYQYLVDIVPTGEDAQSFYIAYQTGLAGATAPEEIGSFLVFRGGVSIAGGEPESIGVFATSIAEYELTEEETGETACGVVNRDQSVNGCNAVAYLGYKGSLMAIVREEREDVYVARFFNGDFVLLGQ
;
A
#
# COMPACT_ATOMS: atom_id res chain seq x y z
N MET A 1 -27.14 39.27 43.81
CA MET A 1 -26.12 39.45 44.87
C MET A 1 -26.00 38.15 45.64
N ALA A 2 -24.74 37.77 45.94
CA ALA A 2 -24.26 36.68 46.81
C ALA A 2 -24.35 35.22 46.31
N THR A 3 -23.22 34.79 45.73
CA THR A 3 -22.65 33.45 45.59
C THR A 3 -22.42 32.76 46.94
N ILE A 4 -22.60 31.43 47.05
CA ILE A 4 -21.69 30.49 47.76
C ILE A 4 -21.71 29.14 47.03
N ALA A 5 -20.52 28.69 46.62
CA ALA A 5 -20.18 27.35 46.17
C ALA A 5 -19.75 26.48 47.37
N VAL A 6 -19.86 25.15 47.26
CA VAL A 6 -18.91 24.21 47.90
C VAL A 6 -18.57 23.09 46.91
N SER A 7 -17.29 23.03 46.60
CA SER A 7 -16.56 21.97 45.90
C SER A 7 -15.85 21.04 46.89
N GLY A 8 -15.62 19.79 46.46
CA GLY A 8 -14.44 18.96 46.81
C GLY A 8 -14.75 17.68 47.62
N CYS A 9 -14.03 16.56 47.50
CA CYS A 9 -12.92 16.10 46.67
C CYS A 9 -12.57 14.63 47.06
N SER A 10 -12.09 13.80 46.10
CA SER A 10 -10.90 12.90 46.18
C SER A 10 -10.81 12.11 44.83
N GLY A 11 -9.79 12.14 43.96
CA GLY A 11 -8.31 12.27 44.06
C GLY A 11 -7.70 10.86 44.20
N ASN A 12 -6.82 10.26 43.38
CA ASN A 12 -5.76 10.66 42.42
C ASN A 12 -5.52 9.49 41.41
N SER A 13 -4.93 9.62 40.21
CA SER A 13 -3.54 10.09 39.92
C SER A 13 -3.37 10.55 38.46
N SER A 14 -2.36 11.40 38.25
CA SER A 14 -2.14 12.31 37.12
C SER A 14 -0.79 12.10 36.42
N SER A 15 -0.69 12.46 35.13
CA SER A 15 0.41 13.27 34.52
C SER A 15 0.20 13.36 32.99
N GLY A 16 0.23 14.49 32.27
CA GLY A 16 0.44 15.90 32.60
C GLY A 16 1.04 16.66 31.39
N GLY A 17 0.47 17.82 31.04
CA GLY A 17 1.04 18.84 30.13
C GLY A 17 0.10 19.20 28.96
N SER A 18 -0.27 20.44 28.66
CA SER A 18 0.03 21.77 29.20
C SER A 18 -1.10 22.72 28.77
N SER A 19 -1.35 23.75 29.57
CA SER A 19 -2.40 24.76 29.39
C SER A 19 -2.34 25.55 28.07
N SER A 20 -3.45 25.58 27.34
CA SER A 20 -3.82 26.65 26.41
C SER A 20 -5.34 26.90 26.47
N ALA A 21 -5.76 28.07 26.00
CA ALA A 21 -7.11 28.65 26.07
C ALA A 21 -8.26 27.63 26.07
N GLY A 22 -9.28 27.85 26.91
CA GLY A 22 -10.45 26.97 27.02
C GLY A 22 -10.99 26.58 25.66
N GLU A 23 -10.72 25.32 25.27
CA GLU A 23 -11.35 24.71 24.11
C GLU A 23 -12.85 24.84 24.28
N VAL A 24 -13.48 25.48 23.30
CA VAL A 24 -14.93 25.37 23.13
C VAL A 24 -15.15 23.90 22.82
N VAL A 25 -15.55 23.13 23.83
CA VAL A 25 -15.86 21.71 23.68
C VAL A 25 -17.21 21.64 22.99
N GLU A 26 -17.22 21.36 21.68
CA GLU A 26 -18.44 21.11 20.94
C GLU A 26 -19.04 19.75 21.34
N ARG A 27 -20.36 19.72 21.49
CA ARG A 27 -21.08 18.53 21.99
C ARG A 27 -22.26 18.23 21.11
N VAL A 28 -22.52 16.96 20.87
CA VAL A 28 -23.82 16.49 20.36
C VAL A 28 -24.58 15.79 21.46
N ARG A 29 -25.91 15.87 21.38
CA ARG A 29 -26.81 15.32 22.40
C ARG A 29 -28.02 14.71 21.75
N GLY A 30 -28.68 13.80 22.44
CA GLY A 30 -29.89 13.19 21.93
C GLY A 30 -30.46 12.16 22.85
N TYR A 31 -31.48 11.45 22.36
CA TYR A 31 -32.15 10.38 23.06
C TYR A 31 -32.10 9.08 22.24
N VAL A 32 -32.01 7.95 22.94
CA VAL A 32 -32.03 6.61 22.34
C VAL A 32 -33.43 6.00 22.48
N GLY A 33 -33.95 5.46 21.37
CA GLY A 33 -35.32 4.95 21.30
C GLY A 33 -36.35 6.06 21.51
N ALA A 34 -37.43 5.78 22.24
CA ALA A 34 -38.45 6.75 22.60
C ALA A 34 -38.07 7.61 23.83
N ALA A 35 -36.77 7.81 24.09
CA ALA A 35 -36.21 8.19 25.39
C ALA A 35 -36.45 7.11 26.47
N ASN A 36 -36.20 5.85 26.09
CA ASN A 36 -36.51 4.68 26.91
C ASN A 36 -35.44 3.57 26.86
N ILE A 37 -34.35 3.73 26.11
CA ILE A 37 -33.23 2.76 26.07
C ILE A 37 -32.07 3.27 26.91
N THR A 38 -31.74 2.51 27.95
CA THR A 38 -30.77 2.87 29.00
C THR A 38 -29.49 2.05 28.85
N LYS A 39 -28.34 2.65 29.21
CA LYS A 39 -27.01 2.02 29.19
C LYS A 39 -26.53 1.56 27.80
N ALA A 40 -27.12 2.04 26.72
CA ALA A 40 -26.60 1.79 25.37
C ALA A 40 -25.27 2.52 25.19
N SER A 41 -24.30 1.86 24.55
CA SER A 41 -23.04 2.47 24.13
C SER A 41 -23.31 3.31 22.89
N ILE A 42 -22.98 4.60 22.93
CA ILE A 42 -23.23 5.54 21.83
C ILE A 42 -21.91 5.96 21.22
N GLN A 43 -21.80 5.84 19.90
CA GLN A 43 -20.58 6.16 19.16
C GLN A 43 -20.92 7.18 18.07
N ALA A 44 -20.29 8.35 18.10
CA ALA A 44 -20.37 9.33 17.01
C ALA A 44 -19.16 9.17 16.08
N VAL A 45 -19.39 8.57 14.91
CA VAL A 45 -18.37 8.12 13.96
C VAL A 45 -18.45 8.99 12.70
N PRO A 46 -17.38 9.70 12.34
CA PRO A 46 -17.38 10.48 11.11
C PRO A 46 -17.39 9.55 9.89
N ILE A 47 -17.92 10.06 8.79
CA ILE A 47 -17.85 9.40 7.49
C ILE A 47 -16.57 9.88 6.79
N THR A 48 -15.75 8.93 6.34
CA THR A 48 -14.50 9.17 5.61
C THR A 48 -14.77 9.78 4.23
N ASN A 49 -13.71 10.27 3.59
CA ASN A 49 -13.76 10.76 2.21
C ASN A 49 -14.13 9.67 1.18
N GLN A 50 -14.17 8.40 1.59
CA GLN A 50 -14.63 7.25 0.81
C GLN A 50 -16.12 6.93 1.03
N GLY A 51 -16.81 7.70 1.89
CA GLY A 51 -18.22 7.49 2.21
C GLY A 51 -18.48 6.32 3.16
N GLN A 52 -17.46 5.87 3.90
CA GLN A 52 -17.54 4.79 4.90
C GLN A 52 -17.36 5.33 6.33
N PRO A 53 -17.98 4.74 7.36
CA PRO A 53 -17.68 5.08 8.76
C PRO A 53 -16.19 4.87 9.06
N GLU A 54 -15.56 5.82 9.75
CA GLU A 54 -14.14 5.72 10.12
C GLU A 54 -13.91 4.56 11.11
N LEU A 55 -12.89 3.75 10.86
CA LEU A 55 -12.48 2.60 11.67
C LEU A 55 -11.12 2.85 12.33
N GLU A 56 -10.92 2.31 13.52
CA GLU A 56 -9.67 2.30 14.29
C GLU A 56 -9.25 0.85 14.57
N VAL A 57 -7.97 0.54 14.38
CA VAL A 57 -7.39 -0.75 14.71
C VAL A 57 -6.83 -0.69 16.13
N GLY A 58 -7.36 -1.52 17.02
CA GLY A 58 -6.89 -1.66 18.40
C GLY A 58 -5.51 -2.32 18.49
N GLN A 59 -4.89 -2.25 19.67
CA GLN A 59 -3.58 -2.88 19.95
C GLN A 59 -3.62 -4.42 19.86
N ASP A 60 -4.83 -5.00 19.81
CA ASP A 60 -5.15 -6.41 19.67
C ASP A 60 -5.53 -6.80 18.22
N ASN A 61 -5.26 -5.92 17.24
CA ASN A 61 -5.70 -6.05 15.84
C ASN A 61 -7.23 -6.13 15.65
N GLN A 62 -8.02 -5.78 16.67
CA GLN A 62 -9.48 -5.69 16.54
C GLN A 62 -9.86 -4.37 15.87
N VAL A 63 -10.66 -4.45 14.80
CA VAL A 63 -11.20 -3.29 14.10
C VAL A 63 -12.44 -2.80 14.85
N SER A 64 -12.48 -1.52 15.21
CA SER A 64 -13.65 -0.87 15.83
C SER A 64 -13.92 0.50 15.20
N PHE A 65 -15.02 1.18 15.51
CA PHE A 65 -15.28 2.51 14.95
C PHE A 65 -14.46 3.61 15.65
N ALA A 66 -13.82 4.49 14.86
CA ALA A 66 -12.99 5.62 15.32
C ALA A 66 -13.80 6.82 15.86
N GLY A 67 -14.92 6.51 16.52
CA GLY A 67 -15.90 7.48 16.99
C GLY A 67 -15.75 7.83 18.47
N VAL A 68 -16.35 8.97 18.85
CA VAL A 68 -16.43 9.38 20.26
C VAL A 68 -17.45 8.49 20.96
N LYS A 69 -17.02 7.83 22.04
CA LYS A 69 -17.83 6.87 22.82
C LYS A 69 -18.46 7.56 24.05
N THR A 70 -19.75 7.31 24.30
CA THR A 70 -20.49 7.73 25.50
C THR A 70 -21.56 6.69 25.83
N THR A 71 -22.38 6.91 26.86
CA THR A 71 -23.41 5.96 27.29
C THR A 71 -24.73 6.67 27.55
N SER A 72 -25.86 6.04 27.20
CA SER A 72 -27.17 6.59 27.49
C SER A 72 -27.54 6.51 28.98
N THR A 73 -28.12 7.58 29.49
CA THR A 73 -28.65 7.69 30.86
C THR A 73 -29.94 6.88 31.05
N PRO A 74 -30.49 6.75 32.28
CA PRO A 74 -31.78 6.10 32.52
C PRO A 74 -33.00 6.68 31.81
N LEU A 75 -32.89 7.90 31.26
CA LEU A 75 -33.92 8.53 30.44
C LEU A 75 -33.60 8.41 28.94
N GLY A 76 -32.65 7.55 28.57
CA GLY A 76 -32.13 7.39 27.22
C GLY A 76 -31.36 8.60 26.68
N PHE A 77 -31.16 9.66 27.47
CA PHE A 77 -30.39 10.83 27.07
C PHE A 77 -28.89 10.52 27.01
N TYR A 78 -28.18 11.03 26.00
CA TYR A 78 -26.72 10.96 25.90
C TYR A 78 -26.12 12.32 25.52
N GLN A 79 -24.83 12.47 25.79
CA GLN A 79 -24.03 13.60 25.33
C GLN A 79 -22.62 13.11 24.93
N ALA A 80 -22.21 13.39 23.70
CA ALA A 80 -20.89 13.06 23.16
C ALA A 80 -20.11 14.35 22.83
N VAL A 81 -18.83 14.36 23.14
CA VAL A 81 -17.93 15.49 22.90
C VAL A 81 -17.26 15.32 21.53
N ILE A 82 -17.48 16.23 20.59
CA ILE A 82 -16.85 16.18 19.27
C ILE A 82 -15.69 17.19 19.20
N SER A 83 -14.65 16.86 18.45
CA SER A 83 -13.56 17.80 18.19
C SER A 83 -14.02 18.88 17.20
N ASN A 84 -13.49 20.10 17.32
CA ASN A 84 -13.82 21.21 16.43
C ASN A 84 -13.45 20.93 14.96
N GLU A 85 -12.47 20.05 14.73
CA GLU A 85 -12.06 19.62 13.40
C GLU A 85 -13.12 18.74 12.72
N ARG A 86 -14.02 18.11 13.48
CA ARG A 86 -15.08 17.23 12.96
C ARG A 86 -16.37 17.98 12.61
N VAL A 87 -16.45 19.29 12.87
CA VAL A 87 -17.63 20.12 12.60
C VAL A 87 -17.83 20.29 11.09
N GLY A 88 -19.07 20.12 10.63
CA GLY A 88 -19.40 20.19 9.20
C GLY A 88 -19.10 18.91 8.41
N TYR A 89 -18.64 17.83 9.06
CA TYR A 89 -18.49 16.52 8.41
C TYR A 89 -19.77 15.67 8.56
N PRO A 90 -20.08 14.82 7.56
CA PRO A 90 -21.13 13.83 7.71
C PRO A 90 -20.75 12.84 8.82
N THR A 91 -21.71 12.49 9.67
CA THR A 91 -21.47 11.66 10.85
C THR A 91 -22.59 10.65 11.02
N VAL A 92 -22.23 9.41 11.34
CA VAL A 92 -23.16 8.38 11.83
C VAL A 92 -23.06 8.29 13.35
N VAL A 93 -24.20 8.35 14.03
CA VAL A 93 -24.31 8.07 15.46
C VAL A 93 -24.92 6.69 15.64
N ILE A 94 -24.18 5.80 16.29
CA ILE A 94 -24.53 4.39 16.46
C ILE A 94 -24.83 4.13 17.93
N ALA A 95 -25.95 3.48 18.22
CA ALA A 95 -26.28 2.94 19.53
C ALA A 95 -26.14 1.42 19.50
N LEU A 96 -25.24 0.90 20.35
CA LEU A 96 -24.87 -0.51 20.46
C LEU A 96 -25.24 -1.06 21.84
N PRO A 97 -25.38 -2.39 21.99
CA PRO A 97 -25.63 -2.99 23.28
C PRO A 97 -24.35 -2.99 24.10
N VAL A 98 -24.50 -2.94 25.43
CA VAL A 98 -23.46 -3.32 26.38
C VAL A 98 -24.01 -4.59 27.03
N GLU A 99 -23.31 -5.70 26.78
CA GLU A 99 -23.71 -7.07 27.15
C GLU A 99 -24.32 -7.11 28.56
N ASP A 100 -25.48 -7.74 28.68
CA ASP A 100 -26.27 -7.89 29.92
C ASP A 100 -26.69 -6.59 30.65
N THR A 101 -26.52 -5.41 30.03
CA THR A 101 -26.82 -4.12 30.72
C THR A 101 -27.72 -3.17 29.95
N THR A 102 -27.76 -3.24 28.62
CA THR A 102 -28.64 -2.38 27.82
C THR A 102 -30.09 -2.86 27.92
N VAL A 103 -30.98 -1.97 28.35
CA VAL A 103 -32.39 -2.29 28.58
C VAL A 103 -33.31 -1.22 27.97
N MET A 104 -34.46 -1.65 27.47
CA MET A 104 -35.54 -0.80 27.00
C MET A 104 -36.71 -0.83 27.98
N ARG A 105 -37.20 0.35 28.39
CA ARG A 105 -38.40 0.45 29.23
C ARG A 105 -39.65 0.08 28.43
N CYS A 106 -40.48 -0.77 29.03
CA CYS A 106 -41.76 -1.18 28.48
C CYS A 106 -42.80 -0.05 28.57
N GLU A 107 -43.23 0.45 27.42
CA GLU A 107 -44.19 1.55 27.28
C GLU A 107 -45.63 1.04 27.11
N SER A 108 -45.84 -0.27 26.90
CA SER A 108 -47.18 -0.88 26.82
C SER A 108 -47.77 -1.14 28.22
N VAL A 109 -48.95 -0.57 28.50
CA VAL A 109 -49.68 -0.81 29.77
C VAL A 109 -50.05 -2.29 29.95
N LYS A 110 -50.13 -3.05 28.86
CA LYS A 110 -50.41 -4.50 28.88
C LYS A 110 -49.15 -5.34 29.12
N GLY A 111 -47.97 -4.73 29.16
CA GLY A 111 -46.67 -5.41 29.20
C GLY A 111 -46.01 -5.55 27.83
N CYS A 112 -44.74 -5.92 27.83
CA CYS A 112 -43.85 -6.10 26.67
C CYS A 112 -42.96 -7.33 26.90
N ASP A 113 -42.95 -8.32 26.00
CA ASP A 113 -42.06 -9.51 26.11
C ASP A 113 -42.08 -10.20 27.49
N GLY A 114 -43.28 -10.33 28.08
CA GLY A 114 -43.44 -10.92 29.41
C GLY A 114 -43.03 -10.02 30.59
N VAL A 115 -42.54 -8.80 30.30
CA VAL A 115 -42.23 -7.75 31.28
C VAL A 115 -43.44 -6.86 31.51
N ALA A 116 -43.68 -6.47 32.76
CA ALA A 116 -44.78 -5.56 33.12
C ALA A 116 -44.53 -4.13 32.62
N TYR A 117 -45.59 -3.32 32.57
CA TYR A 117 -45.51 -1.89 32.25
C TYR A 117 -44.44 -1.16 33.09
N GLN A 118 -43.63 -0.31 32.45
CA GLN A 118 -42.45 0.37 33.00
C GLN A 118 -41.30 -0.54 33.45
N GLY A 119 -41.42 -1.86 33.29
CA GLY A 119 -40.30 -2.77 33.50
C GLY A 119 -39.26 -2.69 32.38
N GLU A 120 -38.09 -3.29 32.64
CA GLU A 120 -36.94 -3.29 31.73
C GLU A 120 -36.93 -4.57 30.88
N VAL A 121 -36.96 -4.39 29.55
CA VAL A 121 -36.78 -5.46 28.57
C VAL A 121 -35.31 -5.47 28.16
N SER A 122 -34.63 -6.61 28.29
CA SER A 122 -33.23 -6.73 27.82
C SER A 122 -33.17 -6.59 26.31
N MET A 123 -32.21 -5.82 25.82
CA MET A 123 -31.91 -5.77 24.39
C MET A 123 -31.00 -6.96 24.02
N ASP A 124 -31.14 -7.48 22.80
CA ASP A 124 -30.27 -8.54 22.28
C ASP A 124 -28.87 -8.02 21.93
N ASP A 125 -27.89 -8.92 21.85
CA ASP A 125 -26.50 -8.57 21.56
C ASP A 125 -26.31 -8.02 20.12
N SER A 126 -27.27 -8.28 19.23
CA SER A 126 -27.31 -7.71 17.88
C SER A 126 -28.04 -6.36 17.81
N PHE A 127 -28.46 -5.78 18.94
CA PHE A 127 -29.16 -4.50 18.96
C PHE A 127 -28.32 -3.38 18.37
N GLU A 128 -28.83 -2.74 17.33
CA GLU A 128 -28.17 -1.60 16.74
C GLU A 128 -29.18 -0.59 16.20
N TYR A 129 -29.06 0.68 16.62
CA TYR A 129 -29.73 1.80 15.96
C TYR A 129 -28.71 2.80 15.45
N ARG A 130 -29.00 3.37 14.27
CA ARG A 130 -28.14 4.38 13.63
C ARG A 130 -28.92 5.65 13.37
N ALA A 131 -28.25 6.79 13.40
CA ALA A 131 -28.75 8.07 12.92
C ALA A 131 -27.66 8.77 12.11
N LEU A 132 -28.02 9.40 10.99
CA LEU A 132 -27.06 10.06 10.10
C LEU A 132 -27.35 11.56 10.01
N VAL A 133 -26.29 12.36 9.98
CA VAL A 133 -26.38 13.80 9.72
C VAL A 133 -25.39 14.21 8.62
N THR A 134 -25.78 15.18 7.78
CA THR A 134 -24.93 15.67 6.68
C THR A 134 -23.78 16.53 7.18
N ASP A 135 -24.07 17.36 8.18
CA ASP A 135 -23.16 18.35 8.75
C ASP A 135 -23.40 18.38 10.25
N ILE A 136 -22.49 17.78 11.02
CA ILE A 136 -22.56 17.84 12.47
C ILE A 136 -22.20 19.26 12.96
N ALA A 137 -22.92 19.75 13.96
CA ALA A 137 -22.72 21.09 14.53
C ALA A 137 -22.75 21.06 16.08
N ALA A 138 -22.15 22.08 16.70
CA ALA A 138 -22.22 22.31 18.14
C ALA A 138 -23.67 22.28 18.67
N ASP A 139 -23.89 21.54 19.76
CA ASP A 139 -25.17 21.38 20.46
C ASP A 139 -26.32 20.80 19.60
N MET A 140 -25.98 20.20 18.45
CA MET A 140 -26.94 19.53 17.58
C MET A 140 -27.65 18.39 18.32
N ALA A 141 -28.98 18.35 18.17
CA ALA A 141 -29.81 17.27 18.67
C ALA A 141 -29.85 16.14 17.63
N ILE A 142 -29.35 14.96 17.98
CA ILE A 142 -29.32 13.77 17.13
C ILE A 142 -29.99 12.63 17.90
N ASN A 143 -31.24 12.32 17.62
CA ASN A 143 -31.92 11.20 18.28
C ASN A 143 -31.62 9.90 17.52
N VAL A 144 -31.34 8.83 18.25
CA VAL A 144 -30.97 7.52 17.69
C VAL A 144 -32.11 6.54 17.96
N ASN A 145 -32.86 6.15 16.92
CA ASN A 145 -34.06 5.33 17.05
C ASN A 145 -34.29 4.46 15.80
N TRP A 146 -35.35 3.65 15.79
CA TRP A 146 -35.62 2.74 14.68
C TRP A 146 -35.99 3.47 13.38
N LEU A 147 -36.62 4.65 13.44
CA LEU A 147 -36.91 5.46 12.23
C LEU A 147 -35.64 6.03 11.63
N THR A 148 -34.71 6.53 12.45
CA THR A 148 -33.41 6.98 11.97
C THR A 148 -32.55 5.82 11.47
N HIS A 149 -32.75 4.62 12.00
CA HIS A 149 -32.08 3.42 11.52
C HIS A 149 -32.61 2.96 10.14
N VAL A 150 -33.92 3.06 9.90
CA VAL A 150 -34.52 2.88 8.57
C VAL A 150 -33.98 3.91 7.58
N ALA A 151 -33.94 5.19 7.97
CA ALA A 151 -33.34 6.24 7.15
C ALA A 151 -31.86 5.95 6.85
N ASN A 152 -31.12 5.45 7.84
CA ASN A 152 -29.74 5.03 7.66
C ASN A 152 -29.59 3.91 6.63
N ALA A 153 -30.40 2.86 6.75
CA ALA A 153 -30.33 1.74 5.82
C ALA A 153 -30.62 2.20 4.38
N TYR A 154 -31.60 3.10 4.20
CA TYR A 154 -31.91 3.65 2.89
C TYR A 154 -30.81 4.59 2.37
N ALA A 155 -30.21 5.42 3.22
CA ALA A 155 -29.08 6.26 2.85
C ALA A 155 -27.88 5.44 2.35
N TYR A 156 -27.63 4.29 2.97
CA TYR A 156 -26.56 3.35 2.61
C TYR A 156 -26.95 2.38 1.49
N THR A 157 -28.18 2.41 0.96
CA THR A 157 -28.60 1.50 -0.12
C THR A 157 -28.32 2.11 -1.49
N ALA A 158 -27.72 1.35 -2.40
CA ALA A 158 -27.65 1.66 -3.83
C ALA A 158 -28.69 0.84 -4.63
N TYR A 159 -29.37 1.49 -5.58
CA TYR A 159 -30.28 0.85 -6.54
C TYR A 159 -29.65 0.84 -7.94
N ILE A 160 -30.12 -0.07 -8.80
CA ILE A 160 -29.69 -0.16 -10.19
C ILE A 160 -30.89 0.30 -11.03
N ASP A 161 -30.78 1.35 -11.85
CA ASP A 161 -31.83 1.65 -12.84
C ASP A 161 -31.36 1.18 -14.23
N THR A 162 -31.80 0.00 -14.66
CA THR A 162 -31.46 -0.49 -16.01
C THR A 162 -32.64 -0.34 -16.95
N THR A 163 -32.46 0.47 -17.98
CA THR A 163 -33.32 0.44 -19.17
C THR A 163 -32.88 -0.58 -20.23
N ASP A 164 -31.87 -1.42 -19.96
CA ASP A 164 -31.40 -2.45 -20.91
C ASP A 164 -31.30 -3.86 -20.30
N ASP A 165 -31.79 -4.82 -21.10
CA ASP A 165 -32.14 -6.22 -20.78
C ASP A 165 -30.94 -7.16 -20.47
N GLY A 166 -30.06 -6.81 -19.54
CA GLY A 166 -28.90 -7.65 -19.17
C GLY A 166 -28.53 -7.72 -17.67
N VAL A 167 -29.05 -6.81 -16.86
CA VAL A 167 -28.88 -6.81 -15.41
C VAL A 167 -30.20 -7.26 -14.80
N ASN A 168 -30.32 -8.55 -14.49
CA ASN A 168 -31.57 -9.10 -13.98
C ASN A 168 -31.89 -8.52 -12.59
N ASN A 169 -32.72 -7.48 -12.64
CA ASN A 169 -33.56 -6.88 -11.61
C ASN A 169 -33.06 -5.54 -11.02
N PRO A 170 -33.55 -4.37 -11.53
CA PRO A 170 -33.26 -3.02 -11.02
C PRO A 170 -33.77 -2.73 -9.60
N THR A 171 -34.32 -3.72 -8.90
CA THR A 171 -34.96 -3.57 -7.58
C THR A 171 -34.19 -4.20 -6.42
N VAL A 172 -33.02 -4.81 -6.65
CA VAL A 172 -32.25 -5.46 -5.58
C VAL A 172 -31.36 -4.44 -4.84
N PRO A 173 -31.60 -4.17 -3.54
CA PRO A 173 -30.73 -3.32 -2.72
C PRO A 173 -29.31 -3.88 -2.63
N ARG A 174 -28.30 -3.03 -2.74
CA ARG A 174 -26.90 -3.37 -2.42
C ARG A 174 -26.31 -2.34 -1.46
N GLU A 175 -25.29 -2.75 -0.70
CA GLU A 175 -24.50 -1.85 0.14
C GLU A 175 -23.85 -0.75 -0.72
N GLY A 176 -24.04 0.50 -0.34
CA GLY A 176 -23.58 1.68 -1.04
C GLY A 176 -22.51 2.43 -0.25
N VAL A 177 -22.57 3.75 -0.31
CA VAL A 177 -21.73 4.66 0.49
C VAL A 177 -22.57 5.84 0.96
N TYR A 178 -22.17 6.45 2.06
CA TYR A 178 -22.81 7.65 2.57
C TYR A 178 -22.37 8.90 1.79
N SER A 179 -23.34 9.68 1.33
CA SER A 179 -23.14 11.02 0.75
C SER A 179 -24.12 12.01 1.39
N ARG A 180 -23.84 13.32 1.29
CA ARG A 180 -24.74 14.32 1.89
C ARG A 180 -26.10 14.28 1.20
N TYR A 181 -26.13 14.10 -0.12
CA TYR A 181 -27.34 13.85 -0.90
C TYR A 181 -28.16 12.69 -0.34
N ARG A 182 -27.57 11.50 -0.17
CA ARG A 182 -28.29 10.30 0.29
C ARG A 182 -28.78 10.43 1.72
N ILE A 183 -27.96 11.01 2.61
CA ILE A 183 -28.33 11.23 4.02
C ILE A 183 -29.52 12.19 4.12
N ASP A 184 -29.46 13.34 3.42
CA ASP A 184 -30.54 14.33 3.47
C ASP A 184 -31.84 13.81 2.85
N LEU A 185 -31.74 13.13 1.70
CA LEU A 185 -32.87 12.49 1.04
C LEU A 185 -33.55 11.47 1.97
N ALA A 186 -32.77 10.56 2.57
CA ALA A 186 -33.31 9.50 3.41
C ALA A 186 -34.02 10.04 4.66
N ASN A 187 -33.37 10.97 5.37
CA ASN A 187 -33.95 11.57 6.58
C ASN A 187 -35.26 12.30 6.28
N LYS A 188 -35.32 13.05 5.17
CA LYS A 188 -36.53 13.78 4.77
C LYS A 188 -37.64 12.87 4.27
N GLN A 189 -37.31 11.82 3.51
CA GLN A 189 -38.31 10.87 3.03
C GLN A 189 -38.98 10.13 4.20
N VAL A 190 -38.19 9.59 5.14
CA VAL A 190 -38.76 8.92 6.32
C VAL A 190 -39.56 9.91 7.18
N SER A 191 -39.07 11.13 7.39
CA SER A 191 -39.80 12.20 8.08
C SER A 191 -41.17 12.47 7.44
N ALA A 192 -41.22 12.60 6.11
CA ALA A 192 -42.45 12.84 5.36
C ALA A 192 -43.45 11.68 5.44
N ILE A 193 -42.98 10.42 5.31
CA ILE A 193 -43.82 9.22 5.41
C ILE A 193 -44.55 9.18 6.77
N PHE A 194 -43.81 9.41 7.85
CA PHE A 194 -44.33 9.36 9.22
C PHE A 194 -44.93 10.69 9.71
N SER A 195 -44.95 11.73 8.87
CA SER A 195 -45.48 13.06 9.22
C SER A 195 -44.82 13.66 10.47
N VAL A 196 -43.52 13.43 10.62
CA VAL A 196 -42.66 14.02 11.65
C VAL A 196 -41.87 15.15 10.98
N PRO A 197 -41.72 16.33 11.60
CA PRO A 197 -40.97 17.43 10.99
C PRO A 197 -39.52 17.08 10.68
N ASP A 198 -38.85 16.40 11.63
CA ASP A 198 -37.49 15.90 11.50
C ASP A 198 -37.27 14.76 12.50
N ILE A 199 -37.04 13.54 12.00
CA ILE A 199 -36.77 12.36 12.82
C ILE A 199 -35.44 12.42 13.58
N ILE A 200 -34.52 13.30 13.18
CA ILE A 200 -33.21 13.49 13.82
C ILE A 200 -33.34 14.40 15.04
N SER A 201 -33.92 15.60 14.91
CA SER A 201 -33.84 16.62 15.97
C SER A 201 -35.03 16.69 16.93
N VAL A 202 -36.21 16.18 16.56
CA VAL A 202 -37.41 16.23 17.42
C VAL A 202 -37.19 15.36 18.67
N GLN A 203 -37.18 15.98 19.85
CA GLN A 203 -37.04 15.28 21.13
C GLN A 203 -38.24 14.33 21.38
N PRO A 204 -38.04 13.01 21.47
CA PRO A 204 -39.12 12.08 21.76
C PRO A 204 -39.55 12.17 23.24
N ILE A 205 -40.85 12.02 23.50
CA ILE A 205 -41.42 11.90 24.84
C ILE A 205 -42.06 10.52 24.97
N ALA A 206 -41.45 9.65 25.77
CA ALA A 206 -41.96 8.31 26.03
C ALA A 206 -43.41 8.34 26.56
N PRO A 207 -44.32 7.46 26.11
CA PRO A 207 -45.71 7.40 26.56
C PRO A 207 -45.87 7.35 28.08
N SER A 208 -45.00 6.61 28.78
CA SER A 208 -45.03 6.51 30.24
C SER A 208 -44.55 7.77 30.98
N GLU A 209 -43.84 8.68 30.29
CA GLU A 209 -43.26 9.91 30.83
C GLU A 209 -44.04 11.17 30.43
N ILE A 210 -45.20 11.04 29.77
CA ILE A 210 -45.99 12.20 29.28
C ILE A 210 -46.44 13.14 30.40
N ALA A 211 -46.61 12.62 31.63
CA ALA A 211 -46.96 13.42 32.80
C ALA A 211 -45.75 14.08 33.49
N ALA A 212 -44.52 13.79 33.05
CA ALA A 212 -43.31 14.37 33.62
C ALA A 212 -43.21 15.88 33.28
N PRO A 213 -42.62 16.70 34.15
CA PRO A 213 -42.39 18.12 33.86
C PRO A 213 -41.49 18.27 32.63
N THR A 214 -41.88 19.11 31.67
CA THR A 214 -41.09 19.42 30.48
C THR A 214 -40.87 20.92 30.32
N SER A 215 -39.70 21.30 29.78
CA SER A 215 -39.37 22.68 29.40
C SER A 215 -39.74 23.01 27.95
N LEU A 216 -40.29 22.03 27.20
CA LEU A 216 -40.69 22.21 25.81
C LEU A 216 -41.93 23.11 25.71
N ASN A 217 -41.99 23.91 24.64
CA ASN A 217 -43.23 24.63 24.32
C ASN A 217 -44.31 23.65 23.80
N LEU A 218 -45.56 24.11 23.73
CA LEU A 218 -46.69 23.25 23.35
C LEU A 218 -46.52 22.54 22.00
N ALA A 219 -45.96 23.22 20.98
CA ALA A 219 -45.77 22.63 19.66
C ALA A 219 -44.68 21.56 19.65
N LEU A 220 -43.55 21.81 20.31
CA LEU A 220 -42.47 20.83 20.47
C LEU A 220 -42.91 19.65 21.35
N GLN A 221 -43.74 19.90 22.36
CA GLN A 221 -44.32 18.86 23.20
C GLN A 221 -45.30 17.97 22.41
N GLU A 222 -46.13 18.55 21.54
CA GLU A 222 -47.01 17.79 20.64
C GLU A 222 -46.21 16.86 19.72
N GLN A 223 -45.17 17.40 19.06
CA GLN A 223 -44.29 16.64 18.18
C GLN A 223 -43.54 15.54 18.93
N GLY A 224 -43.04 15.83 20.14
CA GLY A 224 -42.35 14.85 20.97
C GLY A 224 -43.23 13.71 21.45
N ILE A 225 -44.48 13.99 21.84
CA ILE A 225 -45.47 12.94 22.21
C ILE A 225 -45.84 12.10 20.99
N TYR A 226 -46.05 12.73 19.83
CA TYR A 226 -46.35 12.03 18.58
C TYR A 226 -45.22 11.09 18.18
N LEU A 227 -43.97 11.58 18.15
CA LEU A 227 -42.80 10.77 17.85
C LEU A 227 -42.59 9.66 18.89
N GLY A 228 -42.70 9.96 20.19
CA GLY A 228 -42.54 8.95 21.25
C GLY A 228 -43.57 7.81 21.15
N ALA A 229 -44.81 8.11 20.78
CA ALA A 229 -45.84 7.11 20.51
C ALA A 229 -45.50 6.23 19.28
N LEU A 230 -45.01 6.83 18.19
CA LEU A 230 -44.54 6.09 17.02
C LEU A 230 -43.35 5.18 17.35
N LEU A 231 -42.37 5.71 18.08
CA LEU A 231 -41.18 4.95 18.45
C LEU A 231 -41.50 3.77 19.36
N SER A 232 -42.49 3.92 20.24
CA SER A 232 -42.95 2.86 21.15
C SER A 232 -43.83 1.81 20.49
N SER A 233 -44.40 2.10 19.30
CA SER A 233 -45.32 1.19 18.60
C SER A 233 -44.72 -0.17 18.27
N ILE A 234 -43.40 -0.23 18.03
CA ILE A 234 -42.68 -1.46 17.72
C ILE A 234 -42.79 -2.51 18.85
N GLN A 235 -42.97 -2.05 20.10
CA GLN A 235 -43.16 -2.94 21.26
C GLN A 235 -44.47 -3.74 21.20
N MET A 236 -45.47 -3.26 20.45
CA MET A 236 -46.73 -4.00 20.23
C MET A 236 -46.74 -4.83 18.95
N LEU A 237 -45.90 -4.47 17.96
CA LEU A 237 -45.92 -5.09 16.63
C LEU A 237 -44.96 -6.26 16.49
N LYS A 238 -43.90 -6.30 17.32
CA LYS A 238 -42.91 -7.38 17.30
C LYS A 238 -43.60 -8.75 17.53
N PRO A 239 -43.42 -9.73 16.62
CA PRO A 239 -43.86 -11.10 16.83
C PRO A 239 -43.17 -11.77 18.03
N GLU A 240 -43.88 -12.60 18.79
CA GLU A 240 -43.34 -13.28 19.99
C GLU A 240 -42.11 -14.17 19.70
N ASN A 241 -41.97 -14.66 18.47
CA ASN A 241 -40.89 -15.57 18.05
C ASN A 241 -39.67 -14.86 17.44
N GLN A 242 -39.63 -13.52 17.44
CA GLN A 242 -38.54 -12.72 16.88
C GLN A 242 -37.93 -11.80 17.94
N THR A 243 -36.64 -11.48 17.79
CA THR A 243 -36.02 -10.36 18.53
C THR A 243 -36.43 -9.02 17.92
N TYR A 244 -36.19 -7.91 18.63
CA TYR A 244 -36.47 -6.57 18.09
C TYR A 244 -35.61 -6.29 16.86
N THR A 245 -34.35 -6.70 16.87
CA THR A 245 -33.42 -6.58 15.73
C THR A 245 -33.91 -7.36 14.52
N GLN A 246 -34.29 -8.63 14.67
CA GLN A 246 -34.82 -9.45 13.58
C GLN A 246 -36.08 -8.85 12.96
N PHE A 247 -36.99 -8.34 13.79
CA PHE A 247 -38.21 -7.71 13.32
C PHE A 247 -37.94 -6.42 12.54
N LEU A 248 -37.02 -5.58 13.04
CA LEU A 248 -36.66 -4.33 12.37
C LEU A 248 -35.92 -4.56 11.05
N ASN A 249 -35.04 -5.57 10.98
CA ASN A 249 -34.36 -5.93 9.74
C ASN A 249 -35.37 -6.34 8.65
N GLY A 250 -36.42 -7.10 8.99
CA GLY A 250 -37.49 -7.43 8.05
C GLY A 250 -38.25 -6.19 7.54
N ILE A 251 -38.45 -5.17 8.40
CA ILE A 251 -39.05 -3.89 7.99
C ILE A 251 -38.12 -3.14 7.02
N ILE A 252 -36.81 -3.10 7.32
CA ILE A 252 -35.80 -2.42 6.49
C ILE A 252 -35.66 -3.08 5.13
N GLU A 253 -35.62 -4.41 5.08
CA GLU A 253 -35.56 -5.18 3.84
C GLU A 253 -36.75 -4.86 2.94
N GLU A 254 -37.98 -4.87 3.49
CA GLU A 254 -39.17 -4.53 2.72
C GLU A 254 -39.18 -3.07 2.24
N PHE A 255 -38.75 -2.13 3.08
CA PHE A 255 -38.66 -0.71 2.73
C PHE A 255 -37.65 -0.46 1.61
N ASN A 256 -36.49 -1.11 1.68
CA ASN A 256 -35.43 -0.97 0.69
C ASN A 256 -35.81 -1.68 -0.62
N LEU A 257 -36.34 -2.91 -0.58
CA LEU A 257 -36.81 -3.61 -1.78
C LEU A 257 -37.81 -2.80 -2.61
N ARG A 258 -38.52 -1.86 -1.97
CA ARG A 258 -39.55 -1.02 -2.60
C ARG A 258 -39.15 0.45 -2.74
N GLN A 259 -37.84 0.78 -2.69
CA GLN A 259 -37.30 2.11 -2.99
C GLN A 259 -37.98 3.25 -2.21
N ALA A 260 -38.00 3.14 -0.87
CA ALA A 260 -38.63 4.10 0.03
C ALA A 260 -40.16 4.22 -0.09
N SER A 261 -40.83 3.18 -0.60
CA SER A 261 -42.28 3.03 -0.53
C SER A 261 -42.70 2.17 0.66
N TRP A 262 -43.86 2.46 1.24
CA TRP A 262 -44.41 1.70 2.37
C TRP A 262 -45.86 1.27 2.10
N LEU A 263 -46.19 0.03 2.46
CA LEU A 263 -47.56 -0.47 2.40
C LEU A 263 -48.48 0.34 3.31
N MET A 264 -49.58 0.89 2.77
CA MET A 264 -50.46 1.78 3.52
C MET A 264 -51.33 1.00 4.50
N LYS A 265 -52.02 -0.04 4.02
CA LYS A 265 -52.80 -0.99 4.81
C LYS A 265 -52.78 -2.35 4.13
N ARG A 266 -52.62 -3.43 4.90
CA ARG A 266 -52.55 -4.80 4.38
C ARG A 266 -53.91 -5.27 3.85
N ALA A 267 -53.89 -5.93 2.69
CA ALA A 267 -55.00 -6.75 2.22
C ALA A 267 -54.97 -8.14 2.88
N ASP A 268 -56.11 -8.84 2.88
CA ASP A 268 -56.20 -10.23 3.38
C ASP A 268 -55.11 -11.13 2.75
N GLY A 269 -54.24 -11.68 3.60
CA GLY A 269 -53.15 -12.58 3.19
C GLY A 269 -51.85 -11.89 2.74
N GLN A 270 -51.73 -10.56 2.86
CA GLN A 270 -50.44 -9.88 2.70
C GLN A 270 -49.59 -9.92 3.98
N ASP A 271 -48.34 -10.35 3.83
CA ASP A 271 -47.30 -10.33 4.87
C ASP A 271 -46.60 -8.95 4.93
N GLY A 272 -45.87 -8.68 6.02
CA GLY A 272 -45.18 -7.40 6.25
C GLY A 272 -45.89 -6.50 7.28
N VAL A 273 -45.32 -5.32 7.53
CA VAL A 273 -45.85 -4.32 8.50
C VAL A 273 -46.31 -3.09 7.75
N ALA A 274 -47.62 -2.81 7.73
CA ALA A 274 -48.14 -1.62 7.06
C ALA A 274 -48.08 -0.37 7.96
N LEU A 275 -48.13 0.82 7.34
CA LEU A 275 -48.26 2.09 8.07
C LEU A 275 -49.47 2.08 9.00
N TYR A 276 -50.59 1.50 8.56
CA TYR A 276 -51.78 1.34 9.40
C TYR A 276 -51.48 0.58 10.70
N ASP A 277 -50.68 -0.48 10.65
CA ASP A 277 -50.32 -1.28 11.82
C ASP A 277 -49.50 -0.43 12.82
N ILE A 278 -48.52 0.33 12.31
CA ILE A 278 -47.67 1.24 13.09
C ILE A 278 -48.48 2.36 13.76
N PHE A 279 -49.30 3.09 12.99
CA PHE A 279 -50.13 4.16 13.55
C PHE A 279 -51.19 3.63 14.52
N SER A 280 -51.70 2.42 14.31
CA SER A 280 -52.70 1.79 15.18
C SER A 280 -52.08 1.40 16.53
N ALA A 281 -50.90 0.80 16.50
CA ALA A 281 -50.11 0.49 17.69
C ALA A 281 -49.72 1.77 18.44
N ALA A 282 -49.21 2.80 17.74
CA ALA A 282 -48.86 4.09 18.34
C ALA A 282 -50.05 4.76 19.05
N ARG A 283 -51.21 4.83 18.38
CA ARG A 283 -52.44 5.37 18.97
C ARG A 283 -52.84 4.59 20.22
N THR A 284 -52.76 3.27 20.17
CA THR A 284 -53.21 2.39 21.26
C THR A 284 -52.29 2.50 22.47
N ILE A 285 -50.97 2.43 22.29
CA ILE A 285 -50.00 2.65 23.37
C ILE A 285 -50.23 4.01 24.03
N LEU A 286 -50.39 5.08 23.24
CA LEU A 286 -50.55 6.42 23.78
C LEU A 286 -51.87 6.55 24.58
N ALA A 287 -52.98 6.09 24.01
CA ALA A 287 -54.29 6.17 24.66
C ALA A 287 -54.33 5.35 25.97
N ASP A 288 -53.76 4.15 25.97
CA ASP A 288 -53.68 3.28 27.15
C ASP A 288 -52.84 3.94 28.25
N ASN A 289 -51.70 4.56 27.90
CA ASN A 289 -50.86 5.31 28.84
C ASN A 289 -51.59 6.53 29.44
N ILE A 290 -52.25 7.33 28.61
CA ILE A 290 -53.03 8.49 29.07
C ILE A 290 -54.10 8.05 30.08
N GLN A 291 -54.82 6.97 29.78
CA GLN A 291 -55.87 6.44 30.65
C GLN A 291 -55.26 5.91 31.96
N PHE A 292 -54.17 5.13 31.88
CA PHE A 292 -53.50 4.58 33.05
C PHE A 292 -52.99 5.69 33.98
N LEU A 293 -52.27 6.68 33.44
CA LEU A 293 -51.72 7.80 34.21
C LEU A 293 -52.82 8.64 34.88
N ARG A 294 -53.93 8.91 34.18
CA ARG A 294 -55.10 9.59 34.75
C ARG A 294 -55.75 8.79 35.88
N ASN A 295 -55.86 7.46 35.73
CA ASN A 295 -56.38 6.58 36.78
C ASN A 295 -55.47 6.55 38.02
N GLN A 296 -54.16 6.75 37.84
CA GLN A 296 -53.16 6.91 38.92
C GLN A 296 -53.17 8.32 39.53
N GLY A 297 -53.99 9.25 39.03
CA GLY A 297 -54.09 10.63 39.53
C GLY A 297 -53.05 11.61 38.96
N ALA A 298 -52.30 11.23 37.93
CA ALA A 298 -51.32 12.11 37.29
C ALA A 298 -52.00 13.19 36.41
N GLN A 299 -51.42 14.38 36.35
CA GLN A 299 -51.87 15.46 35.46
C GLN A 299 -51.27 15.28 34.06
N VAL A 300 -52.01 14.62 33.18
CA VAL A 300 -51.63 14.45 31.77
C VAL A 300 -51.99 15.70 30.96
N PRO A 301 -51.05 16.30 30.21
CA PRO A 301 -51.30 17.45 29.34
C PRO A 301 -52.40 17.21 28.30
N SER A 302 -53.29 18.18 28.07
CA SER A 302 -54.38 18.06 27.07
C SER A 302 -53.88 17.92 25.63
N ILE A 303 -52.64 18.35 25.35
CA ILE A 303 -51.99 18.16 24.04
C ILE A 303 -51.82 16.66 23.72
N ALA A 304 -51.71 15.78 24.72
CA ALA A 304 -51.63 14.34 24.51
C ALA A 304 -52.93 13.76 23.90
N ASP A 305 -54.11 14.27 24.29
CA ASP A 305 -55.39 13.87 23.68
C ASP A 305 -55.50 14.37 22.22
N GLN A 306 -54.89 15.53 21.92
CA GLN A 306 -54.82 16.06 20.56
C GLN A 306 -53.95 15.15 19.69
N VAL A 307 -52.82 14.67 20.19
CA VAL A 307 -51.97 13.69 19.48
C VAL A 307 -52.73 12.39 19.19
N VAL A 308 -53.50 11.85 20.14
CA VAL A 308 -54.37 10.67 19.89
C VAL A 308 -55.38 10.95 18.78
N SER A 309 -55.94 12.17 18.74
CA SER A 309 -56.87 12.59 17.70
C SER A 309 -56.18 12.69 16.33
N THR A 310 -54.95 13.22 16.28
CA THR A 310 -54.12 13.29 15.07
C THR A 310 -53.79 11.89 14.54
N LEU A 311 -53.38 10.95 15.39
CA LEU A 311 -53.14 9.56 15.02
C LEU A 311 -54.43 8.87 14.52
N SER A 312 -55.58 9.17 15.14
CA SER A 312 -56.88 8.64 14.70
C SER A 312 -57.29 9.16 13.32
N ASN A 313 -57.07 10.45 13.04
CA ASN A 313 -57.30 11.03 11.73
C ASN A 313 -56.39 10.40 10.66
N ARG A 314 -55.12 10.14 11.00
CA ARG A 314 -54.18 9.47 10.09
C ARG A 314 -54.64 8.04 9.77
N LEU A 315 -55.08 7.28 10.78
CA LEU A 315 -55.63 5.94 10.58
C LEU A 315 -56.86 5.93 9.66
N ALA A 316 -57.77 6.89 9.81
CA ALA A 316 -58.94 6.99 8.95
C ALA A 316 -58.57 7.21 7.47
N VAL A 317 -57.47 7.93 7.19
CA VAL A 317 -56.96 8.12 5.82
C VAL A 317 -56.35 6.83 5.25
N LEU A 318 -55.67 6.04 6.09
CA LEU A 318 -55.06 4.77 5.68
C LEU A 318 -56.09 3.64 5.53
N GLU A 319 -57.19 3.71 6.27
CA GLU A 319 -58.21 2.65 6.32
C GLU A 319 -58.84 2.33 4.96
N SER A 320 -58.96 3.34 4.09
CA SER A 320 -59.55 3.21 2.76
C SER A 320 -58.54 2.86 1.65
N ARG A 321 -57.27 2.58 1.98
CA ARG A 321 -56.17 2.36 1.02
C ARG A 321 -55.53 0.98 1.18
N GLU A 322 -56.38 -0.04 1.14
CA GLU A 322 -55.98 -1.43 1.35
C GLU A 322 -55.24 -2.00 0.13
N GLY A 323 -54.08 -2.63 0.36
CA GLY A 323 -53.20 -3.16 -0.68
C GLY A 323 -52.41 -2.10 -1.46
N GLU A 324 -52.63 -0.81 -1.16
CA GLU A 324 -51.93 0.31 -1.83
C GLU A 324 -50.60 0.63 -1.15
N TYR A 325 -49.62 1.04 -1.95
CA TYR A 325 -48.33 1.52 -1.49
C TYR A 325 -48.28 3.04 -1.54
N LEU A 326 -47.61 3.64 -0.56
CA LEU A 326 -47.33 5.08 -0.56
C LEU A 326 -46.17 5.37 -1.50
N ASP A 327 -46.40 6.15 -2.54
CA ASP A 327 -45.31 6.65 -3.39
C ASP A 327 -44.30 7.46 -2.55
N ALA A 328 -43.02 7.35 -2.89
CA ALA A 328 -41.96 8.10 -2.22
C ALA A 328 -42.28 9.61 -2.24
N PRO A 329 -42.35 10.29 -1.08
CA PRO A 329 -42.66 11.71 -1.03
C PRO A 329 -41.62 12.54 -1.79
N GLN A 330 -42.08 13.55 -2.52
CA GLN A 330 -41.19 14.60 -3.04
C GLN A 330 -40.72 15.47 -1.88
N VAL A 331 -39.41 15.63 -1.74
CA VAL A 331 -38.78 16.36 -0.63
C VAL A 331 -37.82 17.41 -1.16
N ASP A 332 -37.84 18.60 -0.57
CA ASP A 332 -36.90 19.67 -0.89
C ASP A 332 -35.55 19.35 -0.23
N LEU A 333 -34.47 19.34 -1.01
CA LEU A 333 -33.13 19.04 -0.53
C LEU A 333 -32.47 20.29 0.08
N SER A 334 -31.46 20.07 0.92
CA SER A 334 -30.61 21.15 1.43
C SER A 334 -29.72 21.67 0.31
N GLN A 335 -29.29 22.93 0.38
CA GLN A 335 -28.41 23.52 -0.64
C GLN A 335 -27.12 22.70 -0.85
N SER A 336 -26.57 22.11 0.22
CA SER A 336 -25.38 21.25 0.11
C SER A 336 -25.68 19.95 -0.66
N ALA A 337 -26.82 19.33 -0.42
CA ALA A 337 -27.26 18.12 -1.13
C ALA A 337 -27.59 18.41 -2.61
N GLU A 338 -28.23 19.54 -2.91
CA GLU A 338 -28.52 19.97 -4.29
C GLU A 338 -27.23 20.26 -5.07
N ASN A 339 -26.27 20.94 -4.45
CA ASN A 339 -24.98 21.22 -5.08
C ASN A 339 -24.22 19.93 -5.40
N GLU A 340 -24.23 18.94 -4.49
CA GLU A 340 -23.62 17.63 -4.73
C GLU A 340 -24.34 16.86 -5.85
N PHE A 341 -25.67 16.87 -5.89
CA PHE A 341 -26.46 16.27 -6.96
C PHE A 341 -26.15 16.88 -8.33
N ASN A 342 -26.07 18.21 -8.42
CA ASN A 342 -25.73 18.90 -9.66
C ASN A 342 -24.32 18.56 -10.14
N ARG A 343 -23.34 18.46 -9.22
CA ARG A 343 -21.97 18.03 -9.54
C ARG A 343 -21.92 16.61 -10.10
N ILE A 344 -22.75 15.69 -9.60
CA ILE A 344 -22.84 14.32 -10.15
C ILE A 344 -23.29 14.35 -11.62
N ASN A 345 -24.24 15.22 -11.96
CA ASN A 345 -24.71 15.35 -13.35
C ASN A 345 -23.64 15.96 -14.25
N GLU A 346 -22.98 17.04 -13.81
CA GLU A 346 -21.84 17.63 -14.52
C GLU A 346 -20.71 16.60 -14.75
N ALA A 347 -20.37 15.82 -13.71
CA ALA A 347 -19.36 14.79 -13.78
C ALA A 347 -19.68 13.73 -14.85
N LYS A 348 -20.95 13.29 -14.96
CA LYS A 348 -21.36 12.33 -16.00
C LYS A 348 -21.18 12.88 -17.40
N PHE A 349 -21.57 14.13 -17.64
CA PHE A 349 -21.36 14.78 -18.94
C PHE A 349 -19.86 14.87 -19.27
N PHE A 350 -19.05 15.27 -18.28
CA PHE A 350 -17.61 15.39 -18.46
C PHE A 350 -16.93 14.03 -18.70
N ILE A 351 -17.27 12.98 -17.93
CA ILE A 351 -16.74 11.62 -18.12
C ILE A 351 -17.10 11.08 -19.51
N LYS A 352 -18.32 11.36 -19.99
CA LYS A 352 -18.73 10.98 -21.35
C LYS A 352 -17.89 11.68 -22.42
N ASP A 353 -17.74 13.01 -22.34
CA ASP A 353 -16.90 13.78 -23.27
C ASP A 353 -15.44 13.31 -23.22
N LEU A 354 -14.93 13.03 -22.03
CA LEU A 354 -13.59 12.51 -21.82
C LEU A 354 -13.40 11.13 -22.47
N ASN A 355 -14.37 10.22 -22.30
CA ASN A 355 -14.34 8.91 -22.94
C ASN A 355 -14.33 9.02 -24.48
N ASP A 356 -15.18 9.90 -25.05
CA ASP A 356 -15.21 10.14 -26.50
C ASP A 356 -13.85 10.67 -27.01
N ARG A 357 -13.17 11.54 -26.24
CA ARG A 357 -11.84 12.08 -26.57
C ARG A 357 -10.72 11.06 -26.42
N PHE A 358 -10.75 10.21 -25.39
CA PHE A 358 -9.77 9.13 -25.25
C PHE A 358 -9.90 8.09 -26.37
N LEU A 359 -11.13 7.76 -26.77
CA LEU A 359 -11.38 6.88 -27.92
C LEU A 359 -10.90 7.50 -29.25
N ASN A 360 -10.85 8.84 -29.33
CA ASN A 360 -10.31 9.57 -30.48
C ASN A 360 -9.06 10.38 -30.09
N PHE A 361 -8.13 9.75 -29.37
CA PHE A 361 -6.99 10.42 -28.72
C PHE A 361 -6.22 11.39 -29.64
N THR A 362 -5.89 10.95 -30.86
CA THR A 362 -5.09 11.70 -31.84
C THR A 362 -5.93 12.37 -32.95
N GLY A 363 -7.25 12.42 -32.81
CA GLY A 363 -8.13 13.05 -33.81
C GLY A 363 -8.19 12.31 -35.16
N GLN A 364 -8.13 10.98 -35.17
CA GLN A 364 -8.27 10.18 -36.39
C GLN A 364 -9.67 10.30 -37.02
N ASP A 365 -10.69 10.39 -36.16
CA ASP A 365 -12.07 10.67 -36.55
C ASP A 365 -12.30 12.19 -36.48
N ALA A 366 -12.41 12.83 -37.64
CA ALA A 366 -12.56 14.28 -37.75
C ALA A 366 -13.94 14.79 -37.29
N ASP A 367 -14.93 13.90 -37.18
CA ASP A 367 -16.30 14.24 -36.78
C ASP A 367 -16.51 14.10 -35.26
N LYS A 368 -15.47 13.68 -34.51
CA LYS A 368 -15.51 13.48 -33.06
C LYS A 368 -14.50 14.37 -32.34
N PRO A 369 -14.76 14.77 -31.07
CA PRO A 369 -13.77 15.48 -30.28
C PRO A 369 -12.53 14.60 -30.05
N SER A 370 -11.35 15.21 -29.97
CA SER A 370 -10.08 14.52 -29.69
C SER A 370 -9.42 15.06 -28.42
N PHE A 371 -8.47 14.29 -27.87
CA PHE A 371 -7.66 14.74 -26.74
C PHE A 371 -6.49 15.63 -27.21
N ILE A 372 -5.87 15.28 -28.33
CA ILE A 372 -4.84 16.09 -29.00
C ILE A 372 -5.40 16.58 -30.34
N ASP A 373 -5.07 17.82 -30.74
CA ASP A 373 -5.44 18.33 -32.05
C ASP A 373 -4.80 17.49 -33.17
N ARG A 374 -5.59 17.16 -34.19
CA ARG A 374 -5.15 16.37 -35.35
C ARG A 374 -4.02 17.05 -36.12
N ASP A 375 -4.10 18.37 -36.31
CA ASP A 375 -3.09 19.12 -37.06
C ASP A 375 -1.76 19.15 -36.30
N TYR A 376 -1.82 19.23 -34.97
CA TYR A 376 -0.66 19.08 -34.10
C TYR A 376 0.00 17.72 -34.28
N VAL A 377 -0.78 16.62 -34.18
CA VAL A 377 -0.28 15.25 -34.35
C VAL A 377 0.40 15.07 -35.72
N ALA A 378 -0.20 15.61 -36.78
CA ALA A 378 0.39 15.52 -38.12
C ALA A 378 1.74 16.25 -38.23
N HIS A 379 1.91 17.36 -37.51
CA HIS A 379 3.18 18.11 -37.47
C HIS A 379 4.23 17.41 -36.61
N VAL A 380 3.85 16.92 -35.42
CA VAL A 380 4.72 16.11 -34.54
C VAL A 380 5.27 14.89 -35.29
N ASN A 381 4.41 14.13 -35.96
CA ASN A 381 4.83 12.94 -36.69
C ASN A 381 5.86 13.27 -37.76
N ARG A 382 5.66 14.35 -38.52
CA ARG A 382 6.63 14.79 -39.54
C ARG A 382 7.96 15.21 -38.91
N TYR A 383 7.92 15.95 -37.80
CA TYR A 383 9.14 16.37 -37.10
C TYR A 383 9.91 15.18 -36.52
N ILE A 384 9.21 14.24 -35.87
CA ILE A 384 9.80 13.02 -35.31
C ILE A 384 10.36 12.12 -36.42
N ASP A 385 9.67 11.98 -37.55
CA ASP A 385 10.16 11.22 -38.71
C ASP A 385 11.50 11.80 -39.22
N ASP A 386 11.59 13.12 -39.36
CA ASP A 386 12.84 13.78 -39.77
C ASP A 386 13.95 13.56 -38.70
N VAL A 387 13.64 13.74 -37.42
CA VAL A 387 14.59 13.51 -36.32
C VAL A 387 15.06 12.05 -36.27
N ASN A 388 14.17 11.08 -36.48
CA ASN A 388 14.52 9.66 -36.49
C ASN A 388 15.55 9.34 -37.57
N VAL A 389 15.38 9.85 -38.79
CA VAL A 389 16.36 9.69 -39.87
C VAL A 389 17.70 10.36 -39.52
N ALA A 390 17.67 11.53 -38.88
CA ALA A 390 18.89 12.20 -38.41
C ALA A 390 19.62 11.34 -37.36
N LEU A 391 18.90 10.71 -36.43
CA LEU A 391 19.45 9.83 -35.41
C LEU A 391 19.96 8.51 -35.97
N GLU A 392 19.19 7.83 -36.83
CA GLU A 392 19.58 6.57 -37.48
C GLU A 392 20.87 6.71 -38.29
N THR A 393 21.08 7.88 -38.92
CA THR A 393 22.30 8.18 -39.68
C THR A 393 23.46 8.68 -38.81
N THR A 394 23.21 9.12 -37.58
CA THR A 394 24.21 9.61 -36.62
C THR A 394 24.71 8.51 -35.70
N ALA A 395 23.84 7.60 -35.25
CA ALA A 395 24.14 6.60 -34.23
C ALA A 395 25.33 5.66 -34.59
N PRO A 396 25.44 5.11 -35.82
CA PRO A 396 26.59 4.28 -36.18
C PRO A 396 27.93 5.05 -36.15
N ASP A 397 27.92 6.31 -36.59
CA ASP A 397 29.10 7.19 -36.58
C ASP A 397 29.48 7.55 -35.13
N LEU A 398 28.50 7.77 -34.25
CA LEU A 398 28.73 8.03 -32.83
C LEU A 398 29.35 6.82 -32.12
N MET A 399 28.83 5.61 -32.36
CA MET A 399 29.38 4.37 -31.82
C MET A 399 30.81 4.12 -32.30
N THR A 400 31.10 4.44 -33.57
CA THR A 400 32.47 4.42 -34.10
C THR A 400 33.35 5.46 -33.39
N GLY A 401 32.81 6.65 -33.12
CA GLY A 401 33.49 7.70 -32.37
C GLY A 401 33.88 7.29 -30.95
N PHE A 402 32.97 6.64 -30.21
CA PHE A 402 33.28 6.04 -28.90
C PHE A 402 34.43 5.03 -28.98
N ALA A 403 34.43 4.15 -29.98
CA ALA A 403 35.51 3.18 -30.17
C ALA A 403 36.84 3.89 -30.48
N THR A 404 36.83 4.93 -31.32
CA THR A 404 38.01 5.75 -31.62
C THR A 404 38.54 6.44 -30.36
N ILE A 405 37.69 7.03 -29.52
CA ILE A 405 38.13 7.65 -28.26
C ILE A 405 38.74 6.61 -27.32
N ARG A 406 38.06 5.46 -27.13
CA ARG A 406 38.56 4.36 -26.30
C ARG A 406 39.93 3.86 -26.76
N ASP A 407 40.09 3.61 -28.06
CA ASP A 407 41.34 3.10 -28.63
C ASP A 407 42.44 4.17 -28.58
N GLY A 408 42.07 5.45 -28.70
CA GLY A 408 42.95 6.60 -28.48
C GLY A 408 43.45 6.67 -27.04
N ILE A 409 42.58 6.47 -26.05
CA ILE A 409 42.97 6.43 -24.62
C ILE A 409 43.94 5.28 -24.35
N LYS A 410 43.70 4.08 -24.90
CA LYS A 410 44.63 2.94 -24.78
C LYS A 410 46.01 3.27 -25.34
N TYR A 411 46.05 3.88 -26.53
CA TYR A 411 47.30 4.36 -27.13
C TYR A 411 47.96 5.41 -26.23
N TYR A 412 47.19 6.37 -25.70
CA TYR A 412 47.72 7.43 -24.86
C TYR A 412 48.37 6.88 -23.58
N ALA A 413 47.67 5.98 -22.88
CA ALA A 413 48.20 5.31 -21.69
C ALA A 413 49.53 4.59 -21.99
N SER A 414 49.63 3.86 -23.10
CA SER A 414 50.89 3.19 -23.49
C SER A 414 52.04 4.18 -23.75
N ALA A 415 51.74 5.31 -24.40
CA ALA A 415 52.72 6.33 -24.69
C ALA A 415 53.20 7.06 -23.43
N LEU A 416 52.28 7.35 -22.48
CA LEU A 416 52.60 7.92 -21.17
C LEU A 416 53.48 6.98 -20.33
N ASN A 417 53.31 5.66 -20.48
CA ASN A 417 54.15 4.65 -19.82
C ASN A 417 55.47 4.36 -20.58
N GLY A 418 55.84 5.20 -21.55
CA GLY A 418 57.18 5.19 -22.18
C GLY A 418 57.32 4.31 -23.42
N SER A 419 56.28 3.59 -23.86
CA SER A 419 56.30 2.79 -25.09
C SER A 419 54.93 2.82 -25.77
N ALA A 420 54.77 3.76 -26.72
CA ALA A 420 53.56 3.85 -27.53
C ALA A 420 53.29 2.53 -28.28
N ASP A 421 52.08 1.98 -28.11
CA ASP A 421 51.68 0.72 -28.72
C ASP A 421 51.47 0.88 -30.23
N ALA A 422 52.46 0.41 -31.00
CA ALA A 422 52.41 0.41 -32.46
C ALA A 422 51.38 -0.58 -33.05
N SER A 423 50.84 -1.50 -32.24
CA SER A 423 49.79 -2.43 -32.66
C SER A 423 48.39 -1.80 -32.62
N ASN A 424 48.24 -0.64 -31.97
CA ASN A 424 46.99 0.11 -31.92
C ASN A 424 46.52 0.50 -33.34
N LEU A 425 45.23 0.27 -33.63
CA LEU A 425 44.66 0.49 -34.96
C LEU A 425 44.72 1.96 -35.40
N LEU A 426 44.57 2.90 -34.48
CA LEU A 426 44.68 4.33 -34.80
C LEU A 426 46.12 4.71 -35.13
N ALA A 427 47.10 4.11 -34.46
CA ALA A 427 48.51 4.34 -34.74
C ALA A 427 48.91 3.79 -36.12
N GLN A 428 48.46 2.57 -36.45
CA GLN A 428 48.67 1.97 -37.78
C GLN A 428 48.03 2.81 -38.90
N ALA A 429 46.88 3.43 -38.62
CA ALA A 429 46.19 4.32 -39.53
C ALA A 429 46.79 5.75 -39.58
N GLY A 430 47.80 6.06 -38.76
CA GLY A 430 48.37 7.41 -38.65
C GLY A 430 47.39 8.45 -38.11
N ARG A 431 46.37 8.02 -37.36
CA ARG A 431 45.31 8.86 -36.79
C ARG A 431 45.63 9.41 -35.40
N VAL A 432 46.76 9.04 -34.80
CA VAL A 432 47.17 9.51 -33.46
C VAL A 432 48.55 10.14 -33.49
N GLN A 433 48.71 11.26 -32.78
CA GLN A 433 49.97 11.97 -32.65
C GLN A 433 50.08 12.63 -31.27
N LEU A 434 51.22 12.46 -30.59
CA LEU A 434 51.51 13.26 -29.40
C LEU A 434 52.01 14.64 -29.81
N GLU A 435 51.36 15.67 -29.26
CA GLU A 435 51.70 17.07 -29.50
C GLU A 435 51.96 17.76 -28.16
N ARG A 436 53.12 18.41 -28.04
CA ARG A 436 53.48 19.17 -26.85
C ARG A 436 52.94 20.59 -26.97
N ILE A 437 51.72 20.82 -26.48
CA ILE A 437 50.96 22.06 -26.68
C ILE A 437 50.28 22.52 -25.39
N GLN A 438 49.85 23.78 -25.38
CA GLN A 438 48.85 24.28 -24.43
C GLN A 438 47.56 24.49 -25.22
N LEU A 439 46.46 23.87 -24.78
CA LEU A 439 45.16 24.09 -25.40
C LEU A 439 44.65 25.50 -25.06
N PRO A 440 43.92 26.16 -25.98
CA PRO A 440 43.32 27.46 -25.70
C PRO A 440 42.34 27.38 -24.52
N ASP A 441 42.07 28.52 -23.89
CA ASP A 441 41.01 28.63 -22.89
C ASP A 441 39.67 28.27 -23.54
N ASN A 442 38.97 27.29 -22.96
CA ASN A 442 37.73 26.75 -23.48
C ASN A 442 36.59 27.27 -22.60
N GLU A 443 36.03 28.40 -23.01
CA GLU A 443 34.90 29.08 -22.35
C GLU A 443 35.13 29.41 -20.85
N GLY A 444 36.36 29.69 -20.44
CA GLY A 444 36.70 30.12 -19.08
C GLY A 444 37.12 28.99 -18.14
N ILE A 445 37.23 27.74 -18.63
CA ILE A 445 37.87 26.64 -17.93
C ILE A 445 39.29 26.48 -18.48
N GLU A 446 40.27 27.08 -17.80
CA GLU A 446 41.70 26.97 -18.17
C GLU A 446 42.14 25.49 -18.20
N ASP A 447 42.97 25.11 -19.17
CA ASP A 447 43.77 23.87 -19.07
C ASP A 447 44.76 24.04 -17.90
N GLU A 448 44.97 22.99 -17.11
CA GLU A 448 45.90 23.06 -15.98
C GLU A 448 47.26 23.61 -16.44
N THR A 449 47.79 24.57 -15.70
CA THR A 449 48.80 25.53 -16.18
C THR A 449 50.00 24.89 -16.89
N GLY A 450 50.17 25.15 -18.20
CA GLY A 450 51.42 24.95 -18.94
C GLY A 450 51.35 24.07 -20.19
N VAL A 451 52.46 24.02 -20.95
CA VAL A 451 52.60 23.17 -22.14
C VAL A 451 52.86 21.72 -21.70
N SER A 452 51.96 20.79 -22.07
CA SER A 452 52.05 19.35 -21.76
C SER A 452 51.91 18.51 -23.03
N ASP A 453 52.30 17.24 -22.97
CA ASP A 453 52.08 16.31 -24.08
C ASP A 453 50.59 15.96 -24.08
N LYS A 454 49.89 16.25 -25.18
CA LYS A 454 48.48 15.90 -25.41
C LYS A 454 48.39 14.92 -26.57
N LEU A 455 47.41 14.03 -26.56
CA LEU A 455 47.16 13.15 -27.70
C LEU A 455 46.18 13.80 -28.67
N ALA A 456 46.62 14.06 -29.90
CA ALA A 456 45.75 14.44 -31.00
C ALA A 456 45.25 13.20 -31.74
N ILE A 457 43.93 13.02 -31.80
CA ILE A 457 43.25 12.11 -32.72
C ILE A 457 42.89 12.91 -33.97
N ILE A 458 43.49 12.55 -35.10
CA ILE A 458 43.37 13.24 -36.38
C ILE A 458 42.22 12.62 -37.17
N SER A 459 41.27 13.46 -37.61
CA SER A 459 40.18 13.06 -38.51
C SER A 459 39.97 14.07 -39.64
N GLY A 460 40.66 13.83 -40.76
CA GLY A 460 40.68 14.77 -41.88
C GLY A 460 41.36 16.09 -41.50
N ASN A 461 40.60 17.19 -41.57
CA ASN A 461 41.05 18.51 -41.13
C ASN A 461 40.71 18.80 -39.66
N ASP A 462 39.88 17.96 -39.03
CA ASP A 462 39.46 18.10 -37.65
C ASP A 462 40.43 17.34 -36.72
N LYS A 463 40.58 17.80 -35.48
CA LYS A 463 41.36 17.15 -34.43
C LYS A 463 40.57 17.13 -33.12
N LEU A 464 40.63 15.97 -32.45
CA LEU A 464 40.18 15.81 -31.07
C LEU A 464 41.41 15.63 -30.19
N TYR A 465 41.53 16.40 -29.11
CA TYR A 465 42.62 16.30 -28.16
C TYR A 465 42.18 15.56 -26.91
N LEU A 466 43.04 14.67 -26.43
CA LEU A 466 42.94 14.06 -25.12
C LEU A 466 44.05 14.61 -24.21
N SER A 467 43.67 15.04 -23.00
CA SER A 467 44.60 15.40 -21.93
C SER A 467 44.34 14.56 -20.70
N VAL A 468 45.36 14.27 -19.89
CA VAL A 468 45.22 13.52 -18.64
C VAL A 468 45.73 14.39 -17.51
N VAL A 469 44.94 14.47 -16.45
CA VAL A 469 45.27 15.10 -15.18
C VAL A 469 45.14 14.03 -14.10
N GLY A 470 46.13 13.94 -13.22
CA GLY A 470 46.01 13.17 -11.97
C GLY A 470 45.49 14.10 -10.88
N ASP A 471 44.48 13.67 -10.15
CA ASP A 471 43.92 14.42 -9.02
C ASP A 471 44.26 13.72 -7.70
N ASP A 472 44.67 14.51 -6.70
CA ASP A 472 45.01 14.06 -5.35
C ASP A 472 44.00 14.53 -4.29
N ASP A 473 42.97 15.30 -4.67
CA ASP A 473 41.98 15.92 -3.78
C ASP A 473 40.81 14.97 -3.48
N THR A 474 41.16 13.75 -3.07
CA THR A 474 40.21 12.79 -2.50
C THR A 474 40.23 12.86 -0.96
N PRO A 475 39.19 12.38 -0.26
CA PRO A 475 39.17 12.33 1.21
C PRO A 475 40.34 11.55 1.85
N ARG A 476 41.11 10.79 1.06
CA ARG A 476 42.27 9.99 1.48
C ARG A 476 43.53 10.40 0.70
N LYS A 477 43.97 11.64 0.87
CA LYS A 477 45.20 12.17 0.25
C LYS A 477 46.46 11.36 0.64
N PRO A 478 47.18 10.74 -0.31
CA PRO A 478 48.47 10.10 -0.03
C PRO A 478 49.55 11.14 0.32
N ALA A 479 50.42 10.83 1.28
CA ALA A 479 51.55 11.70 1.64
C ALA A 479 52.73 11.64 0.64
N ASP A 480 52.67 10.73 -0.34
CA ASP A 480 53.79 10.37 -1.23
C ASP A 480 53.74 11.03 -2.63
N GLY A 481 52.70 11.82 -2.93
CA GLY A 481 52.59 12.60 -4.17
C GLY A 481 52.23 11.78 -5.42
N LYS A 482 51.63 10.60 -5.24
CA LYS A 482 51.02 9.80 -6.31
C LYS A 482 49.53 10.12 -6.47
N PHE A 483 48.95 9.75 -7.61
CA PHE A 483 47.56 9.98 -7.95
C PHE A 483 46.75 8.70 -7.89
N PHE A 484 45.59 8.78 -7.24
CA PHE A 484 44.62 7.69 -7.12
C PHE A 484 43.53 7.80 -8.21
N LEU A 485 43.27 9.04 -8.64
CA LEU A 485 42.24 9.41 -9.59
C LEU A 485 42.88 10.06 -10.83
N PHE A 486 42.45 9.66 -12.02
CA PHE A 486 42.84 10.31 -13.27
C PHE A 486 41.61 10.80 -14.03
N ARG A 487 41.65 12.06 -14.45
CA ARG A 487 40.64 12.65 -15.32
C ARG A 487 41.21 12.88 -16.71
N LEU A 488 40.57 12.28 -17.70
CA LEU A 488 40.90 12.37 -19.12
C LEU A 488 39.95 13.35 -19.79
N TYR A 489 40.40 14.57 -20.07
CA TYR A 489 39.58 15.55 -20.78
C TYR A 489 39.60 15.31 -22.29
N ILE A 490 38.46 15.57 -22.92
CA ILE A 490 38.21 15.42 -24.35
C ILE A 490 37.81 16.78 -24.90
N GLU A 491 38.58 17.32 -25.85
CA GLU A 491 38.34 18.66 -26.39
C GLU A 491 38.54 18.70 -27.90
N GLY A 492 37.63 19.40 -28.59
CA GLY A 492 37.73 19.64 -30.03
C GLY A 492 36.73 18.80 -30.82
N VAL A 493 37.15 18.34 -31.99
CA VAL A 493 36.22 17.85 -33.02
C VAL A 493 36.62 16.47 -33.49
N LEU A 494 35.68 15.54 -33.44
CA LEU A 494 35.83 14.20 -34.00
C LEU A 494 34.92 14.04 -35.20
N ARG A 495 35.49 13.65 -36.34
CA ARG A 495 34.73 13.23 -37.51
C ARG A 495 34.80 11.73 -37.66
N GLU A 496 33.65 11.07 -37.78
CA GLU A 496 33.54 9.66 -38.12
C GLU A 496 32.48 9.50 -39.20
N GLY A 497 32.80 8.72 -40.24
CA GLY A 497 31.94 8.59 -41.40
C GLY A 497 31.58 9.95 -42.02
N SER A 498 30.28 10.29 -41.96
CA SER A 498 29.75 11.55 -42.50
C SER A 498 29.46 12.59 -41.41
N THR A 499 29.64 12.22 -40.15
CA THR A 499 29.18 13.00 -39.00
C THR A 499 30.36 13.71 -38.32
N ARG A 500 30.13 14.93 -37.84
CA ARG A 500 31.11 15.77 -37.17
C ARG A 500 30.59 16.07 -35.77
N PHE A 501 31.25 15.52 -34.76
CA PHE A 501 30.94 15.69 -33.35
C PHE A 501 31.85 16.77 -32.75
N GLU A 502 31.25 17.81 -32.17
CA GLU A 502 31.96 18.83 -31.39
C GLU A 502 31.81 18.52 -29.90
N PHE A 503 32.93 18.40 -29.20
CA PHE A 503 32.98 18.15 -27.76
C PHE A 503 33.25 19.48 -27.05
N ASN A 504 32.19 20.07 -26.49
CA ASN A 504 32.21 21.43 -25.95
C ASN A 504 32.09 21.44 -24.42
N VAL A 505 32.47 22.56 -23.82
CA VAL A 505 32.12 22.85 -22.43
C VAL A 505 30.61 22.98 -22.34
N GLY A 506 30.04 22.39 -21.29
CA GLY A 506 28.61 22.45 -21.05
C GLY A 506 28.29 22.32 -19.58
N THR A 507 27.01 22.48 -19.26
CA THR A 507 26.50 22.30 -17.89
C THR A 507 26.12 20.84 -17.68
N ASP A 508 26.73 20.20 -16.69
CA ASP A 508 26.41 18.84 -16.27
C ASP A 508 25.10 18.78 -15.43
N SER A 509 24.70 17.57 -15.06
CA SER A 509 23.50 17.35 -14.23
C SER A 509 23.56 17.97 -12.83
N SER A 510 24.75 18.33 -12.35
CA SER A 510 24.97 19.01 -11.07
C SER A 510 24.98 20.54 -11.19
N ASN A 511 24.59 21.06 -12.36
CA ASN A 511 24.63 22.48 -12.71
C ASN A 511 26.04 23.08 -12.67
N LYS A 512 27.08 22.27 -12.93
CA LYS A 512 28.46 22.73 -13.04
C LYS A 512 28.89 22.77 -14.50
N GLN A 513 29.57 23.85 -14.89
CA GLN A 513 30.25 23.88 -16.18
C GLN A 513 31.48 22.98 -16.14
N ASN A 514 31.55 22.05 -17.07
CA ASN A 514 32.64 21.10 -17.18
C ASN A 514 33.07 20.92 -18.63
N LYS A 515 34.35 20.59 -18.83
CA LYS A 515 34.83 20.01 -20.09
C LYS A 515 34.34 18.57 -20.19
N PRO A 516 34.16 17.99 -21.38
CA PRO A 516 33.92 16.56 -21.51
C PRO A 516 35.09 15.77 -20.93
N TYR A 517 34.83 14.76 -20.09
CA TYR A 517 35.87 13.94 -19.49
C TYR A 517 35.47 12.48 -19.25
N ILE A 518 36.49 11.65 -19.07
CA ILE A 518 36.41 10.31 -18.48
C ILE A 518 37.27 10.31 -17.23
N GLU A 519 36.70 9.94 -16.10
CA GLU A 519 37.42 9.79 -14.85
C GLU A 519 37.51 8.31 -14.48
N VAL A 520 38.70 7.94 -14.00
CA VAL A 520 39.01 6.57 -13.58
C VAL A 520 39.72 6.60 -12.24
N GLU A 521 39.28 5.73 -11.36
CA GLU A 521 39.80 5.55 -10.00
C GLU A 521 40.45 4.17 -9.90
N TYR A 522 41.56 4.03 -9.19
CA TYR A 522 42.25 2.75 -9.03
C TYR A 522 42.54 2.45 -7.57
N GLU A 523 42.62 1.17 -7.18
CA GLU A 523 42.91 0.77 -5.81
C GLU A 523 44.27 1.25 -5.27
N ASN A 524 45.28 1.28 -6.13
CA ASN A 524 46.65 1.67 -5.79
C ASN A 524 46.99 3.04 -6.36
N ASP A 525 47.92 3.75 -5.72
CA ASP A 525 48.38 5.03 -6.22
C ASP A 525 49.36 4.87 -7.40
N TYR A 526 49.17 5.68 -8.46
CA TYR A 526 50.01 5.69 -9.66
C TYR A 526 50.55 7.09 -9.97
N THR A 527 51.74 7.17 -10.58
CA THR A 527 52.32 8.45 -11.03
C THR A 527 51.87 8.86 -12.43
N THR A 528 51.39 7.90 -13.21
CA THR A 528 50.89 8.05 -14.58
C THR A 528 49.74 7.08 -14.78
N LEU A 529 48.77 7.41 -15.64
CA LEU A 529 47.65 6.53 -15.95
C LEU A 529 48.17 5.12 -16.32
N PRO A 530 47.84 4.08 -15.54
CA PRO A 530 48.34 2.73 -15.81
C PRO A 530 47.72 2.16 -17.09
N LEU A 531 48.33 1.11 -17.62
CA LEU A 531 47.72 0.33 -18.70
C LEU A 531 46.52 -0.44 -18.13
N PHE A 532 45.36 -0.38 -18.78
CA PHE A 532 44.15 -1.09 -18.34
C PHE A 532 44.32 -2.62 -18.25
N GLU A 533 45.30 -3.19 -18.96
CA GLU A 533 45.65 -4.62 -18.87
C GLU A 533 46.49 -4.95 -17.62
N SER A 534 47.13 -3.93 -17.03
CA SER A 534 47.98 -4.07 -15.84
C SER A 534 47.27 -3.70 -14.54
N ALA A 535 46.24 -2.87 -14.61
CA ALA A 535 45.41 -2.45 -13.49
C ALA A 535 43.99 -2.13 -13.97
N GLU A 536 43.00 -2.72 -13.32
CA GLU A 536 41.59 -2.43 -13.59
C GLU A 536 41.11 -1.26 -12.71
N PRO A 537 40.39 -0.28 -13.26
CA PRO A 537 39.76 0.79 -12.47
C PRO A 537 38.68 0.27 -11.53
N LEU A 538 38.59 0.85 -10.33
CA LEU A 538 37.49 0.66 -9.38
C LEU A 538 36.20 1.33 -9.88
N THR A 539 36.32 2.52 -10.46
CA THR A 539 35.17 3.26 -10.99
C THR A 539 35.48 3.87 -12.35
N TYR A 540 34.44 4.01 -13.16
CA TYR A 540 34.45 4.83 -14.36
C TYR A 540 33.37 5.90 -14.23
N GLN A 541 33.74 7.16 -14.38
CA GLN A 541 32.75 8.24 -14.52
C GLN A 541 32.96 8.93 -15.86
N LEU A 542 31.95 8.83 -16.72
CA LEU A 542 31.91 9.49 -18.01
C LEU A 542 31.01 10.71 -17.91
N VAL A 543 31.50 11.89 -18.32
CA VAL A 543 30.70 13.12 -18.34
C VAL A 543 30.97 13.86 -19.63
N TRP A 544 29.97 13.85 -20.52
CA TRP A 544 29.93 14.62 -21.75
C TRP A 544 28.81 15.63 -21.64
N PRO A 545 29.10 16.84 -21.13
CA PRO A 545 28.06 17.80 -20.79
C PRO A 545 27.42 18.42 -22.04
N GLU A 546 28.18 18.53 -23.14
CA GLU A 546 27.66 18.98 -24.41
C GLU A 546 28.43 18.36 -25.60
N VAL A 547 27.74 17.54 -26.40
CA VAL A 547 28.23 17.04 -27.70
C VAL A 547 27.27 17.48 -28.79
N LYS A 548 27.76 18.32 -29.72
CA LYS A 548 26.95 18.88 -30.82
C LYS A 548 27.24 18.19 -32.14
N THR A 549 26.19 17.97 -32.92
CA THR A 549 26.27 17.56 -34.32
C THR A 549 25.10 18.10 -35.12
N THR A 550 25.32 18.40 -36.39
CA THR A 550 24.28 18.85 -37.33
C THR A 550 24.07 17.77 -38.38
N LYS A 551 22.82 17.34 -38.59
CA LYS A 551 22.49 16.23 -39.49
C LYS A 551 21.21 16.49 -40.29
N ALA A 552 21.19 16.01 -41.53
CA ALA A 552 19.97 15.99 -42.32
C ALA A 552 19.02 14.89 -41.83
N GLY A 553 17.79 15.28 -41.50
CA GLY A 553 16.70 14.37 -41.10
C GLY A 553 15.77 13.98 -42.25
N GLY A 554 15.95 14.56 -43.43
CA GLY A 554 15.04 14.32 -44.55
C GLY A 554 14.98 15.56 -45.40
N GLU A 555 13.87 16.27 -45.33
CA GLU A 555 13.73 17.57 -45.99
C GLU A 555 14.42 18.70 -45.22
N THR A 556 14.65 18.51 -43.92
CA THR A 556 15.26 19.52 -43.05
C THR A 556 16.54 19.04 -42.37
N THR A 557 17.29 20.01 -41.82
CA THR A 557 18.53 19.77 -41.07
C THR A 557 18.25 20.08 -39.61
N HIS A 558 18.75 19.22 -38.72
CA HIS A 558 18.59 19.34 -37.29
C HIS A 558 19.95 19.49 -36.60
N ASP A 559 19.97 20.35 -35.58
CA ASP A 559 21.06 20.42 -34.62
C ASP A 559 20.72 19.49 -33.45
N LEU A 560 21.61 18.55 -33.17
CA LEU A 560 21.50 17.57 -32.10
C LEU A 560 22.50 17.92 -31.01
N THR A 561 22.01 18.24 -29.82
CA THR A 561 22.84 18.52 -28.64
C THR A 561 22.63 17.42 -27.61
N GLN A 562 23.71 16.71 -27.29
CA GLN A 562 23.69 15.54 -26.41
C GLN A 562 24.41 15.84 -25.10
N LEU A 563 23.81 15.46 -23.98
CA LEU A 563 24.47 15.29 -22.69
C LEU A 563 24.45 13.80 -22.35
N PHE A 564 25.60 13.25 -21.99
CA PHE A 564 25.72 11.86 -21.58
C PHE A 564 26.58 11.75 -20.33
N GLU A 565 26.04 11.10 -19.30
CA GLU A 565 26.73 10.83 -18.06
C GLU A 565 26.53 9.37 -17.68
N ALA A 566 27.60 8.71 -17.24
CA ALA A 566 27.52 7.35 -16.74
C ALA A 566 28.51 7.15 -15.60
N GLU A 567 28.06 6.54 -14.51
CA GLU A 567 28.92 6.11 -13.40
C GLU A 567 28.85 4.58 -13.30
N LEU A 568 29.99 3.93 -13.48
CA LEU A 568 30.14 2.48 -13.37
C LEU A 568 31.02 2.15 -12.17
N VAL A 569 30.62 1.14 -11.40
CA VAL A 569 31.36 0.69 -10.21
C VAL A 569 31.77 -0.76 -10.39
N GLY A 570 33.06 -1.03 -10.23
CA GLY A 570 33.66 -2.36 -10.30
C GLY A 570 33.41 -3.14 -9.01
N ILE A 571 32.84 -4.33 -9.16
CA ILE A 571 32.51 -5.26 -8.09
C ILE A 571 33.34 -6.53 -8.28
N ALA A 572 34.05 -6.93 -7.24
CA ALA A 572 34.71 -8.24 -7.17
C ALA A 572 33.70 -9.30 -6.69
N ASP A 573 33.85 -10.56 -7.12
CA ASP A 573 32.98 -11.62 -6.64
C ASP A 573 33.27 -11.88 -5.15
N PRO A 574 32.30 -11.65 -4.25
CA PRO A 574 32.50 -11.95 -2.83
C PRO A 574 32.76 -13.45 -2.57
N LEU A 575 32.42 -14.33 -3.51
CA LEU A 575 32.69 -15.76 -3.44
C LEU A 575 34.02 -16.17 -4.09
N GLN A 576 34.70 -15.31 -4.82
CA GLN A 576 35.94 -15.64 -5.53
C GLN A 576 36.90 -14.45 -5.47
N PRO A 577 37.78 -14.37 -4.46
CA PRO A 577 38.67 -13.21 -4.24
C PRO A 577 39.59 -12.87 -5.42
N ASP A 578 39.92 -13.85 -6.27
CA ASP A 578 40.76 -13.68 -7.46
C ASP A 578 39.93 -13.43 -8.74
N SER A 579 38.61 -13.21 -8.62
CA SER A 579 37.75 -12.93 -9.77
C SER A 579 38.09 -11.57 -10.37
N GLU A 580 37.92 -11.42 -11.69
CA GLU A 580 37.96 -10.10 -12.33
C GLU A 580 36.86 -9.18 -11.79
N PHE A 581 37.12 -7.87 -11.83
CA PHE A 581 36.08 -6.89 -11.57
C PHE A 581 35.03 -6.94 -12.68
N ARG A 582 33.76 -6.87 -12.26
CA ARG A 582 32.61 -6.67 -13.15
C ARG A 582 31.89 -5.40 -12.77
N TYR A 583 31.40 -4.67 -13.76
CA TYR A 583 30.93 -3.31 -13.55
C TYR A 583 29.41 -3.26 -13.51
N ASN A 584 28.88 -2.62 -12.48
CA ASN A 584 27.48 -2.22 -12.42
C ASN A 584 27.33 -0.77 -12.84
N ALA A 585 26.30 -0.46 -13.62
CA ALA A 585 25.89 0.91 -13.85
C ALA A 585 25.21 1.42 -12.58
N LYS A 586 25.81 2.41 -11.90
CA LYS A 586 25.21 3.07 -10.73
C LYS A 586 24.23 4.15 -11.17
N THR A 587 24.61 4.96 -12.16
CA THR A 587 23.75 5.98 -12.74
C THR A 587 24.08 6.15 -14.23
N ILE A 588 23.06 6.28 -15.06
CA ILE A 588 23.16 6.64 -16.47
C ILE A 588 22.20 7.80 -16.71
N ARG A 589 22.67 8.87 -17.33
CA ARG A 589 21.85 9.98 -17.78
C ARG A 589 22.15 10.31 -19.22
N TYR A 590 21.10 10.44 -20.01
CA TYR A 590 21.18 10.90 -21.39
C TYR A 590 20.15 11.98 -21.61
N ARG A 591 20.58 13.11 -22.15
CA ARG A 591 19.67 14.14 -22.67
C ARG A 591 20.01 14.40 -24.12
N LEU A 592 18.99 14.43 -24.96
CA LEU A 592 19.06 14.87 -26.35
C LEU A 592 18.13 16.06 -26.53
N ILE A 593 18.67 17.16 -27.03
CA ILE A 593 17.90 18.29 -27.53
C ILE A 593 18.03 18.30 -29.04
N THR A 594 16.90 18.34 -29.74
CA THR A 594 16.85 18.44 -31.20
C THR A 594 16.24 19.77 -31.57
N ASP A 595 16.93 20.51 -32.42
CA ASP A 595 16.52 21.81 -32.88
C ASP A 595 16.36 21.78 -34.40
N GLY A 596 15.17 22.15 -34.87
CA GLY A 596 14.88 22.33 -36.29
C GLY A 596 15.45 23.64 -36.84
N PRO A 597 15.22 23.92 -38.13
CA PRO A 597 15.68 25.16 -38.75
C PRO A 597 15.03 26.39 -38.11
N ASN A 598 15.74 27.52 -38.16
CA ASN A 598 15.21 28.83 -37.73
C ASN A 598 13.96 29.20 -38.55
N LEU A 599 12.87 29.48 -37.84
CA LEU A 599 11.56 29.81 -38.40
C LEU A 599 11.30 31.32 -38.46
N ASN A 600 12.13 32.17 -37.84
CA ASN A 600 11.90 33.62 -37.78
C ASN A 600 11.82 34.30 -39.15
N SER A 601 11.04 35.38 -39.20
CA SER A 601 11.19 36.40 -40.24
C SER A 601 12.53 37.13 -40.08
N PRO A 602 13.21 37.57 -41.16
CA PRO A 602 14.50 38.29 -41.08
C PRO A 602 14.50 39.61 -40.29
N ALA A 603 13.35 40.03 -39.73
CA ALA A 603 13.17 41.30 -39.04
C ALA A 603 13.19 41.19 -37.50
N ASP A 604 13.12 39.99 -36.93
CA ASP A 604 13.06 39.74 -35.49
C ASP A 604 14.34 38.97 -35.06
N GLU A 605 15.38 39.71 -34.69
CA GLU A 605 16.72 39.16 -34.38
C GLU A 605 16.89 38.67 -32.92
N ASP A 606 15.93 38.95 -32.03
CA ASP A 606 16.15 38.77 -30.58
C ASP A 606 15.69 37.41 -30.00
N ASP A 607 14.76 36.68 -30.64
CA ASP A 607 14.29 35.35 -30.18
C ASP A 607 14.19 34.35 -31.34
N ILE A 608 15.10 33.37 -31.45
CA ILE A 608 15.08 32.34 -32.51
C ILE A 608 13.94 31.34 -32.26
N LEU A 609 12.86 31.43 -33.04
CA LEU A 609 11.79 30.44 -33.08
C LEU A 609 12.22 29.24 -33.92
N LYS A 610 12.05 28.04 -33.38
CA LYS A 610 12.35 26.77 -34.05
C LYS A 610 11.51 25.66 -33.44
N ASP A 611 11.23 24.64 -34.25
CA ASP A 611 10.64 23.39 -33.75
C ASP A 611 11.71 22.67 -32.92
N SER A 612 11.42 22.38 -31.65
CA SER A 612 12.37 21.74 -30.74
C SER A 612 11.76 20.55 -30.01
N ALA A 613 12.58 19.56 -29.70
CA ALA A 613 12.21 18.48 -28.80
C ALA A 613 13.37 18.15 -27.85
N GLU A 614 13.02 17.74 -26.63
CA GLU A 614 13.95 17.31 -25.60
C GLU A 614 13.55 15.92 -25.12
N GLY A 615 14.52 15.00 -25.10
CA GLY A 615 14.39 13.71 -24.46
C GLY A 615 15.42 13.57 -23.36
N VAL A 616 14.99 13.24 -22.14
CA VAL A 616 15.84 12.96 -20.99
C VAL A 616 15.54 11.56 -20.47
N VAL A 617 16.57 10.73 -20.35
CA VAL A 617 16.53 9.43 -19.69
C VAL A 617 17.50 9.46 -18.52
N THR A 618 17.03 9.12 -17.32
CA THR A 618 17.87 8.90 -16.15
C THR A 618 17.57 7.53 -15.59
N LEU A 619 18.61 6.74 -15.35
CA LEU A 619 18.54 5.42 -14.73
C LEU A 619 19.50 5.40 -13.55
N SER A 620 19.05 4.91 -12.40
CA SER A 620 19.89 4.62 -11.24
C SER A 620 19.51 3.29 -10.63
N SER A 621 20.51 2.63 -10.06
CA SER A 621 20.40 1.26 -9.58
C SER A 621 20.38 1.21 -8.06
N SER A 622 19.73 0.22 -7.46
CA SER A 622 19.63 0.11 -5.99
C SER A 622 20.81 -0.63 -5.38
N ALA A 623 21.25 -1.71 -6.03
CA ALA A 623 22.25 -2.66 -5.49
C ALA A 623 23.61 -2.57 -6.20
N TRP A 624 23.94 -1.39 -6.75
CA TRP A 624 25.15 -1.18 -7.57
C TRP A 624 26.46 -1.55 -6.88
N SER A 625 26.55 -1.42 -5.55
CA SER A 625 27.75 -1.72 -4.76
C SER A 625 27.89 -3.19 -4.36
N VAL A 626 26.88 -4.00 -4.63
CA VAL A 626 26.75 -5.33 -4.00
C VAL A 626 26.34 -6.43 -4.97
N TYR A 627 25.74 -6.13 -6.11
CA TYR A 627 25.37 -7.13 -7.12
C TYR A 627 26.60 -7.53 -7.96
N TYR A 628 26.82 -8.83 -8.17
CA TYR A 628 27.89 -9.32 -9.06
C TYR A 628 27.26 -9.85 -10.36
N PRO A 629 27.34 -9.12 -11.49
CA PRO A 629 26.66 -9.46 -12.73
C PRO A 629 27.28 -10.67 -13.42
N GLU A 630 26.57 -11.31 -14.35
CA GLU A 630 27.12 -12.44 -15.13
C GLU A 630 28.20 -12.00 -16.13
N ASN A 631 28.03 -10.80 -16.70
CA ASN A 631 28.93 -10.23 -17.69
C ASN A 631 29.85 -9.17 -17.06
N LYS A 632 31.04 -8.96 -17.65
CA LYS A 632 31.99 -7.94 -17.18
C LYS A 632 31.43 -6.52 -17.26
N TRP A 633 30.67 -6.23 -18.30
CA TRP A 633 30.09 -4.92 -18.55
C TRP A 633 28.58 -4.97 -18.29
N PRO A 634 27.98 -3.87 -17.82
CA PRO A 634 26.56 -3.83 -17.50
C PRO A 634 25.70 -4.18 -18.72
N SER A 635 24.65 -4.95 -18.48
CA SER A 635 23.61 -5.28 -19.46
C SER A 635 22.23 -4.91 -18.92
N ILE A 636 21.26 -4.69 -19.82
CA ILE A 636 19.88 -4.36 -19.40
C ILE A 636 19.27 -5.49 -18.57
N SER A 637 19.62 -6.76 -18.87
CA SER A 637 19.16 -7.91 -18.09
C SER A 637 19.59 -7.85 -16.63
N ASP A 638 20.77 -7.30 -16.31
CA ASP A 638 21.30 -7.29 -14.93
C ASP A 638 20.39 -6.57 -13.93
N TYR A 639 19.58 -5.62 -14.40
CA TYR A 639 18.61 -4.87 -13.60
C TYR A 639 17.48 -5.73 -13.05
N LEU A 640 17.05 -6.72 -13.83
CA LEU A 640 15.84 -7.50 -13.57
C LEU A 640 16.12 -8.99 -13.32
N THR A 641 17.36 -9.45 -13.53
CA THR A 641 17.75 -10.84 -13.26
C THR A 641 18.42 -10.97 -11.90
N PHE A 642 18.08 -12.04 -11.17
CA PHE A 642 18.79 -12.41 -9.95
C PHE A 642 20.15 -13.02 -10.27
N ARG A 643 21.05 -12.99 -9.29
CA ARG A 643 22.36 -13.66 -9.42
C ARG A 643 22.14 -15.16 -9.67
N PRO A 644 22.69 -15.74 -10.76
CA PRO A 644 22.58 -17.16 -11.03
C PRO A 644 23.06 -18.01 -9.85
N GLY A 645 22.25 -18.99 -9.46
CA GLY A 645 22.56 -19.88 -8.34
C GLY A 645 22.12 -19.36 -6.96
N PHE A 646 21.39 -18.25 -6.88
CA PHE A 646 20.72 -17.76 -5.67
C PHE A 646 19.19 -17.65 -5.80
N ASP A 647 18.62 -18.23 -6.86
CA ASP A 647 17.17 -18.30 -7.02
C ASP A 647 16.52 -19.08 -5.87
N ILE A 648 15.48 -18.49 -5.30
CA ILE A 648 14.53 -19.17 -4.41
C ILE A 648 13.48 -19.75 -5.35
N THR A 649 13.55 -21.03 -5.69
CA THR A 649 12.48 -21.66 -6.47
C THR A 649 11.18 -21.61 -5.67
N SER A 650 10.08 -21.31 -6.36
CA SER A 650 8.71 -21.44 -5.87
C SER A 650 8.44 -22.91 -5.48
N GLN A 651 7.49 -23.09 -4.55
CA GLN A 651 7.14 -24.36 -3.88
C GLN A 651 7.44 -25.64 -4.70
N GLU A 652 8.20 -26.56 -4.10
CA GLU A 652 8.43 -27.88 -4.67
C GLU A 652 7.28 -28.81 -4.26
N ASP A 653 6.67 -29.47 -5.24
CA ASP A 653 5.62 -30.47 -5.01
C ASP A 653 6.23 -31.78 -4.47
N SER A 654 5.48 -32.51 -3.64
CA SER A 654 5.83 -33.87 -3.22
C SER A 654 7.06 -34.02 -2.30
N VAL A 655 7.49 -32.98 -1.58
CA VAL A 655 8.66 -33.06 -0.67
C VAL A 655 8.34 -33.86 0.61
N PHE A 656 7.10 -33.79 1.09
CA PHE A 656 6.61 -34.53 2.26
C PHE A 656 5.37 -35.35 1.92
N ARG A 657 5.28 -36.54 2.52
CA ARG A 657 4.06 -37.37 2.46
C ARG A 657 3.65 -37.86 3.83
N TYR A 658 2.36 -37.80 4.11
CA TYR A 658 1.77 -38.21 5.38
C TYR A 658 0.88 -39.41 5.18
N PHE A 659 0.92 -40.34 6.12
CA PHE A 659 0.02 -41.48 6.15
C PHE A 659 -0.43 -41.74 7.58
N SER A 660 -1.75 -41.77 7.80
CA SER A 660 -2.31 -42.13 9.10
C SER A 660 -3.00 -43.48 9.04
N SER A 661 -2.81 -44.33 10.05
CA SER A 661 -3.48 -45.63 10.16
C SER A 661 -3.52 -46.12 11.61
N THR A 662 -4.09 -47.30 11.82
CA THR A 662 -4.15 -47.98 13.13
C THR A 662 -3.29 -49.24 13.11
N GLU A 663 -2.48 -49.43 14.14
CA GLU A 663 -1.69 -50.64 14.35
C GLU A 663 -1.98 -51.24 15.72
N THR A 664 -2.05 -52.57 15.81
CA THR A 664 -2.13 -53.28 17.08
C THR A 664 -0.73 -53.42 17.68
N VAL A 665 -0.44 -52.67 18.73
CA VAL A 665 0.83 -52.75 19.46
C VAL A 665 0.66 -53.63 20.70
N ASN A 666 1.65 -54.49 20.95
CA ASN A 666 1.72 -55.26 22.19
C ASN A 666 2.47 -54.45 23.24
N ASP A 667 1.76 -54.00 24.26
CA ASP A 667 2.28 -53.21 25.36
C ASP A 667 2.12 -53.99 26.67
N ASN A 668 3.25 -54.37 27.28
CA ASN A 668 3.31 -55.18 28.51
C ASN A 668 2.43 -56.45 28.49
N GLY A 669 2.30 -57.11 27.32
CA GLY A 669 1.54 -58.35 27.16
C GLY A 669 0.05 -58.14 26.83
N GLN A 670 -0.41 -56.91 26.64
CA GLN A 670 -1.75 -56.62 26.12
C GLN A 670 -1.67 -55.99 24.73
N ASN A 671 -2.50 -56.51 23.81
CA ASN A 671 -2.63 -55.97 22.46
C ASN A 671 -3.61 -54.80 22.48
N ARG A 672 -3.16 -53.61 22.05
CA ARG A 672 -3.99 -52.40 21.93
C ARG A 672 -3.85 -51.81 20.54
N ASP A 673 -4.97 -51.43 19.94
CA ASP A 673 -4.97 -50.67 18.69
C ASP A 673 -4.63 -49.21 18.99
N VAL A 674 -3.61 -48.68 18.32
CA VAL A 674 -3.16 -47.29 18.42
C VAL A 674 -3.16 -46.63 17.05
N ASN A 675 -3.63 -45.39 16.99
CA ASN A 675 -3.45 -44.53 15.82
C ASN A 675 -1.98 -44.14 15.72
N TYR A 676 -1.43 -44.16 14.50
CA TYR A 676 -0.10 -43.62 14.22
C TYR A 676 -0.13 -42.73 12.99
N ILE A 677 0.86 -41.84 12.89
CA ILE A 677 1.14 -41.06 11.68
C ILE A 677 2.57 -41.33 11.25
N ASP A 678 2.73 -41.62 9.95
CA ASP A 678 4.00 -41.66 9.25
C ASP A 678 4.18 -40.36 8.46
N VAL A 679 5.36 -39.77 8.58
CA VAL A 679 5.87 -38.74 7.68
C VAL A 679 7.05 -39.33 6.92
N VAL A 680 6.96 -39.27 5.59
CA VAL A 680 8.03 -39.65 4.68
C VAL A 680 8.59 -38.40 4.04
N THR A 681 9.90 -38.21 4.16
CA THR A 681 10.63 -37.14 3.48
C THR A 681 11.36 -37.71 2.27
N LEU A 682 11.14 -37.12 1.11
CA LEU A 682 11.80 -37.52 -0.14
C LEU A 682 13.08 -36.71 -0.37
N ASP A 683 14.14 -37.38 -0.81
CA ASP A 683 15.40 -36.73 -1.18
C ASP A 683 15.26 -36.04 -2.55
N ALA A 684 15.00 -34.74 -2.54
CA ALA A 684 14.74 -33.99 -3.77
C ALA A 684 16.00 -33.66 -4.60
N VAL A 685 17.23 -33.93 -4.14
CA VAL A 685 18.44 -33.57 -4.90
C VAL A 685 19.49 -34.69 -4.89
N GLY A 686 19.41 -35.56 -5.89
CA GLY A 686 20.55 -36.35 -6.38
C GLY A 686 20.44 -37.88 -6.28
N ASN A 687 19.48 -38.45 -5.54
CA ASN A 687 19.24 -39.89 -5.55
C ASN A 687 17.79 -40.26 -5.13
N PRO A 688 16.87 -40.52 -6.09
CA PRO A 688 15.44 -40.74 -5.80
C PRO A 688 15.12 -42.07 -5.06
N GLN A 689 16.14 -42.79 -4.59
CA GLN A 689 16.01 -44.12 -3.96
C GLN A 689 16.21 -44.12 -2.44
N GLN A 690 16.43 -42.98 -1.79
CA GLN A 690 16.63 -42.90 -0.33
C GLN A 690 15.74 -41.84 0.31
N GLY A 691 15.18 -42.13 1.48
CA GLY A 691 14.38 -41.19 2.28
C GLY A 691 14.39 -41.52 3.76
N GLU A 692 13.69 -40.72 4.57
CA GLU A 692 13.52 -40.96 6.00
C GLU A 692 12.04 -41.08 6.32
N ARG A 693 11.71 -41.97 7.27
CA ARG A 693 10.37 -42.14 7.81
C ARG A 693 10.35 -41.81 9.29
N TYR A 694 9.49 -40.88 9.67
CA TYR A 694 9.20 -40.53 11.05
C TYR A 694 7.83 -41.07 11.41
N ARG A 695 7.75 -41.98 12.38
CA ARG A 695 6.48 -42.50 12.90
C ARG A 695 6.25 -42.02 14.32
N GLN A 696 5.07 -41.47 14.59
CA GLN A 696 4.65 -41.07 15.93
C GLN A 696 3.46 -41.87 16.42
N TYR A 697 3.52 -42.27 17.69
CA TYR A 697 2.49 -43.05 18.40
C TYR A 697 2.14 -42.43 19.76
N PRO A 698 0.90 -42.63 20.26
CA PRO A 698 0.57 -42.42 21.67
C PRO A 698 1.37 -43.37 22.57
N HIS A 699 1.86 -42.88 23.70
CA HIS A 699 2.63 -43.70 24.63
C HIS A 699 1.76 -44.68 25.43
N ALA A 700 2.35 -45.83 25.72
CA ALA A 700 1.82 -46.99 26.43
C ALA A 700 1.14 -46.69 27.78
N SER A 701 1.89 -46.04 28.69
CA SER A 701 1.53 -45.93 30.11
C SER A 701 1.01 -44.56 30.54
N ASP A 702 1.07 -43.57 29.66
CA ASP A 702 0.67 -42.19 29.96
C ASP A 702 0.15 -41.54 28.68
N ALA A 703 -1.12 -41.16 28.74
CA ALA A 703 -1.85 -40.54 27.64
C ALA A 703 -1.25 -39.19 27.21
N SER A 704 -0.50 -38.50 28.09
CA SER A 704 0.12 -37.22 27.76
C SER A 704 1.42 -37.36 26.95
N LEU A 705 1.96 -38.57 26.82
CA LEU A 705 3.26 -38.84 26.22
C LEU A 705 3.14 -39.40 24.80
N PHE A 706 4.11 -39.08 23.94
CA PHE A 706 4.21 -39.63 22.59
C PHE A 706 5.57 -40.30 22.39
N ALA A 707 5.57 -41.41 21.65
CA ALA A 707 6.78 -42.11 21.24
C ALA A 707 7.04 -41.83 19.76
N MET A 708 8.28 -41.49 19.42
CA MET A 708 8.71 -41.29 18.03
C MET A 708 9.70 -42.38 17.64
N GLN A 709 9.58 -42.86 16.41
CA GLN A 709 10.50 -43.81 15.80
C GLN A 709 10.94 -43.27 14.43
N ARG A 710 12.26 -43.17 14.25
CA ARG A 710 12.87 -42.82 12.97
C ARG A 710 13.34 -44.09 12.27
N CYS A 711 13.10 -44.19 10.97
CA CYS A 711 13.60 -45.27 10.12
C CYS A 711 14.19 -44.71 8.84
N ASP A 712 15.25 -45.33 8.35
CA ASP A 712 15.72 -45.10 7.00
C ASP A 712 14.77 -45.79 6.00
N LEU A 713 14.58 -45.20 4.82
CA LEU A 713 13.77 -45.76 3.74
C LEU A 713 14.61 -46.02 2.50
N ASP A 714 14.40 -47.18 1.89
CA ASP A 714 14.77 -47.47 0.51
C ASP A 714 13.52 -47.33 -0.36
N ILE A 715 13.53 -46.34 -1.25
CA ILE A 715 12.36 -45.92 -2.04
C ILE A 715 12.58 -46.35 -3.50
N SER A 716 12.61 -47.66 -3.72
CA SER A 716 12.58 -48.24 -5.06
C SER A 716 11.19 -48.18 -5.70
N ASP A 717 10.13 -48.08 -4.89
CA ASP A 717 8.73 -47.85 -5.29
C ASP A 717 8.11 -46.80 -4.34
N ILE A 718 7.74 -45.64 -4.90
CA ILE A 718 7.27 -44.48 -4.13
C ILE A 718 5.90 -44.70 -3.47
N ASN A 719 5.13 -45.68 -3.94
CA ASN A 719 3.83 -46.05 -3.36
C ASN A 719 3.95 -47.17 -2.32
N ASN A 720 5.14 -47.78 -2.20
CA ASN A 720 5.41 -48.87 -1.27
C ASN A 720 6.87 -48.82 -0.77
N PRO A 721 7.26 -47.79 0.01
CA PRO A 721 8.62 -47.61 0.47
C PRO A 721 9.05 -48.77 1.39
N VAL A 722 10.25 -49.31 1.17
CA VAL A 722 10.80 -50.39 2.00
C VAL A 722 11.51 -49.78 3.18
N VAL A 723 11.05 -50.11 4.38
CA VAL A 723 11.62 -49.60 5.64
C VAL A 723 12.93 -50.33 5.91
N GLY A 724 14.02 -49.58 6.00
CA GLY A 724 15.35 -50.02 6.39
C GLY A 724 15.51 -50.11 7.91
N GLY A 725 16.72 -49.80 8.40
CA GLY A 725 17.00 -49.77 9.84
C GLY A 725 16.16 -48.71 10.56
N CYS A 726 15.59 -49.06 11.71
CA CYS A 726 14.86 -48.13 12.57
C CYS A 726 15.59 -47.96 13.91
N ASP A 727 15.58 -46.75 14.44
CA ASP A 727 16.01 -46.46 15.80
C ASP A 727 15.03 -47.05 16.82
N ASP A 728 15.52 -47.25 18.05
CA ASP A 728 14.68 -47.60 19.20
C ASP A 728 13.69 -46.46 19.51
N ARG A 729 12.46 -46.81 19.91
CA ARG A 729 11.40 -45.84 20.22
C ARG A 729 11.83 -44.93 21.36
N GLN A 730 11.94 -43.64 21.10
CA GLN A 730 12.24 -42.65 22.14
C GLN A 730 10.95 -42.04 22.68
N ASN A 731 10.80 -42.06 24.01
CA ASN A 731 9.67 -41.46 24.72
C ASN A 731 9.95 -39.98 24.97
N ARG A 732 9.14 -39.06 24.41
CA ARG A 732 9.22 -37.63 24.73
C ARG A 732 8.18 -37.26 25.79
N LYS A 733 8.60 -36.46 26.77
CA LYS A 733 7.77 -35.97 27.87
C LYS A 733 7.34 -34.52 27.59
N GLU A 734 6.04 -34.31 27.38
CA GLU A 734 5.43 -32.99 27.30
C GLU A 734 4.10 -32.97 28.06
N SER A 735 3.82 -31.87 28.76
CA SER A 735 2.58 -31.66 29.49
C SER A 735 1.41 -31.54 28.50
N ALA A 736 0.43 -32.44 28.57
CA ALA A 736 -0.83 -32.32 27.85
C ALA A 736 -1.98 -32.60 28.83
N THR A 737 -2.96 -31.70 28.90
CA THR A 737 -4.02 -31.69 29.91
C THR A 737 -5.25 -32.55 29.60
N HIS A 738 -5.26 -33.44 28.59
CA HIS A 738 -6.47 -34.22 28.23
C HIS A 738 -6.24 -35.72 27.93
N ASN A 739 -7.25 -36.55 28.22
CA ASN A 739 -7.26 -38.03 28.16
C ASN A 739 -7.01 -38.59 26.73
N ALA A 740 -5.90 -39.29 26.52
CA ALA A 740 -5.45 -39.80 25.22
C ALA A 740 -5.73 -41.29 24.93
N SER A 741 -6.87 -41.81 25.37
CA SER A 741 -7.40 -43.02 24.72
C SER A 741 -8.03 -42.72 23.34
N GLN A 742 -8.11 -41.43 22.94
CA GLN A 742 -8.71 -40.94 21.70
C GLN A 742 -7.98 -39.69 21.15
N ALA A 743 -6.63 -39.65 21.14
CA ALA A 743 -5.95 -38.57 20.42
C ALA A 743 -6.37 -38.64 18.94
N THR A 744 -6.97 -37.55 18.42
CA THR A 744 -7.38 -37.49 17.01
C THR A 744 -6.15 -37.47 16.12
N VAL A 745 -6.29 -37.93 14.88
CA VAL A 745 -5.22 -37.85 13.86
C VAL A 745 -4.75 -36.41 13.69
N GLU A 746 -5.66 -35.43 13.83
CA GLU A 746 -5.34 -34.00 13.85
C GLU A 746 -4.35 -33.66 14.96
N GLN A 747 -4.61 -34.02 16.23
CA GLN A 747 -3.72 -33.73 17.36
C GLN A 747 -2.33 -34.36 17.21
N LEU A 748 -2.27 -35.57 16.65
CA LEU A 748 -1.00 -36.23 16.33
C LEU A 748 -0.25 -35.48 15.21
N ALA A 749 -0.95 -34.97 14.19
CA ALA A 749 -0.35 -34.20 13.10
C ALA A 749 0.18 -32.85 13.58
N GLN A 750 -0.57 -32.14 14.43
CA GLN A 750 -0.13 -30.87 15.03
C GLN A 750 1.20 -31.05 15.78
N LYS A 751 1.28 -32.09 16.61
CA LYS A 751 2.47 -32.41 17.38
C LYS A 751 3.62 -32.90 16.51
N LEU A 752 3.34 -33.64 15.44
CA LEU A 752 4.35 -34.16 14.53
C LEU A 752 5.03 -33.02 13.77
N VAL A 753 4.27 -32.05 13.24
CA VAL A 753 4.80 -30.83 12.62
C VAL A 753 5.68 -30.05 13.58
N GLN A 754 5.23 -29.84 14.83
CA GLN A 754 6.02 -29.16 15.87
C GLN A 754 7.32 -29.89 16.24
N ASN A 755 7.33 -31.23 16.23
CA ASN A 755 8.49 -32.03 16.59
C ASN A 755 9.47 -32.30 15.43
N ILE A 756 9.00 -32.20 14.18
CA ILE A 756 9.76 -32.36 12.92
C ILE A 756 10.44 -31.04 12.50
N TYR A 757 10.31 -29.97 13.28
CA TYR A 757 10.96 -28.67 12.99
C TYR A 757 12.49 -28.68 12.80
N PRO A 758 13.24 -29.78 13.04
CA PRO A 758 14.54 -29.95 12.43
C PRO A 758 14.54 -31.20 11.53
N VAL A 759 14.18 -31.09 10.25
CA VAL A 759 14.40 -32.21 9.32
C VAL A 759 15.27 -31.85 8.12
N ALA A 760 16.31 -32.69 7.98
CA ALA A 760 17.29 -32.83 6.92
C ALA A 760 18.10 -31.57 6.56
N ALA A 761 19.10 -31.23 7.39
CA ALA A 761 20.22 -30.43 6.92
C ALA A 761 21.02 -31.25 5.88
N ARG A 762 20.97 -30.84 4.61
CA ARG A 762 21.76 -31.45 3.53
C ARG A 762 22.44 -30.35 2.73
N GLY A 763 23.67 -30.01 3.13
CA GLY A 763 24.37 -28.84 2.58
C GLY A 763 23.63 -27.53 2.88
N HIS A 764 23.69 -26.57 1.96
CA HIS A 764 23.17 -25.20 2.09
C HIS A 764 21.64 -25.05 1.90
N PHE A 765 20.82 -26.07 2.20
CA PHE A 765 19.36 -26.04 2.00
C PHE A 765 18.59 -26.62 3.20
N ARG A 766 17.47 -26.00 3.61
CA ARG A 766 16.43 -26.62 4.46
C ARG A 766 15.05 -26.47 3.81
N ILE A 767 14.16 -27.41 4.07
CA ILE A 767 12.78 -27.38 3.58
C ILE A 767 11.89 -26.80 4.67
N ALA A 768 11.14 -25.74 4.37
CA ALA A 768 10.12 -25.14 5.22
C ALA A 768 8.72 -25.60 4.79
N PHE A 769 7.84 -25.87 5.75
CA PHE A 769 6.43 -26.16 5.47
C PHE A 769 5.72 -24.89 5.00
N PRO A 770 4.92 -24.95 3.92
CA PRO A 770 3.92 -23.94 3.66
C PRO A 770 2.78 -24.15 4.65
N THR A 771 2.39 -23.07 5.34
CA THR A 771 1.15 -22.87 6.10
C THR A 771 0.92 -23.66 7.40
N SER A 772 -0.04 -23.16 8.19
CA SER A 772 -0.36 -23.53 9.55
C SER A 772 -0.87 -24.97 9.70
N ILE A 773 -0.68 -25.42 10.93
CA ILE A 773 -0.99 -26.74 11.45
C ILE A 773 -2.46 -27.18 11.19
N SER A 774 -3.40 -26.25 10.99
CA SER A 774 -4.83 -26.52 10.76
C SER A 774 -5.13 -27.06 9.36
N GLY A 775 -4.47 -26.58 8.31
CA GLY A 775 -4.69 -27.05 6.94
C GLY A 775 -4.25 -28.50 6.73
N VAL A 776 -3.09 -28.86 7.30
CA VAL A 776 -2.55 -30.24 7.27
C VAL A 776 -3.49 -31.24 7.97
N ALA A 777 -4.16 -30.79 9.04
CA ALA A 777 -5.12 -31.59 9.79
C ALA A 777 -6.40 -31.89 8.99
N ALA A 778 -6.89 -30.93 8.20
CA ALA A 778 -8.10 -31.05 7.39
C ALA A 778 -7.97 -32.04 6.21
N ASP A 779 -6.77 -32.15 5.63
CA ASP A 779 -6.51 -33.02 4.47
C ASP A 779 -6.18 -34.48 4.85
N LEU A 780 -5.89 -34.76 6.12
CA LEU A 780 -5.52 -36.08 6.60
C LEU A 780 -6.70 -37.07 6.56
N LYS A 781 -6.66 -37.98 5.58
CA LYS A 781 -7.60 -39.11 5.47
C LYS A 781 -6.95 -40.42 5.92
N GLN A 782 -7.64 -41.17 6.78
CA GLN A 782 -7.14 -42.44 7.28
C GLN A 782 -6.91 -43.45 6.14
N ASN A 783 -5.77 -44.12 6.13
CA ASN A 783 -5.31 -45.05 5.10
C ASN A 783 -5.11 -44.43 3.70
N GLN A 784 -4.87 -43.11 3.61
CA GLN A 784 -4.50 -42.44 2.37
C GLN A 784 -3.21 -41.66 2.54
N TRP A 785 -2.38 -41.65 1.49
CA TRP A 785 -1.22 -40.78 1.42
C TRP A 785 -1.66 -39.38 1.00
N VAL A 786 -1.20 -38.37 1.73
CA VAL A 786 -1.40 -36.96 1.39
C VAL A 786 -0.02 -36.38 1.08
N GLU A 787 0.11 -35.70 -0.06
CA GLU A 787 1.33 -35.00 -0.47
C GLU A 787 1.25 -33.55 -0.01
N LEU A 788 2.30 -33.02 0.61
CA LEU A 788 2.42 -31.58 0.86
C LEU A 788 3.56 -30.97 0.04
N LYS A 789 3.32 -29.74 -0.38
CA LYS A 789 4.32 -28.86 -0.98
C LYS A 789 5.31 -28.42 0.10
N GLY A 790 6.57 -28.18 -0.27
CA GLY A 790 7.60 -27.65 0.62
C GLY A 790 8.30 -26.45 -0.02
N ARG A 791 8.66 -25.43 0.77
CA ARG A 791 9.51 -24.34 0.27
C ARG A 791 10.97 -24.68 0.55
N VAL A 792 11.81 -24.71 -0.48
CA VAL A 792 13.26 -24.86 -0.31
C VAL A 792 13.83 -23.50 0.08
N VAL A 793 14.41 -23.42 1.27
CA VAL A 793 15.09 -22.23 1.80
C VAL A 793 16.59 -22.49 1.75
N ARG A 794 17.36 -21.58 1.13
CA ARG A 794 18.83 -21.66 1.08
C ARG A 794 19.43 -21.10 2.37
N TYR A 795 20.49 -21.72 2.87
CA TYR A 795 21.18 -21.33 4.11
C TYR A 795 22.66 -21.03 3.86
N ALA A 796 23.16 -20.04 4.57
CA ALA A 796 24.59 -19.77 4.71
C ALA A 796 25.03 -20.09 6.14
N ASP A 797 26.00 -21.00 6.29
CA ASP A 797 26.47 -21.46 7.59
C ASP A 797 27.35 -20.39 8.25
N ASN A 798 27.15 -20.15 9.56
CA ASN A 798 27.92 -19.16 10.34
C ASN A 798 27.94 -17.74 9.74
N LEU A 799 26.93 -17.39 8.95
CA LEU A 799 26.82 -16.08 8.28
C LEU A 799 26.76 -14.93 9.29
N PHE A 800 26.20 -15.17 10.48
CA PHE A 800 26.06 -14.17 11.53
C PHE A 800 26.85 -14.56 12.77
N GLU A 801 27.30 -13.56 13.52
CA GLU A 801 27.90 -13.71 14.83
C GLU A 801 27.29 -12.68 15.76
N TYR A 802 26.64 -13.09 16.84
CA TYR A 802 26.08 -12.14 17.81
C TYR A 802 26.88 -12.11 19.11
N GLN A 803 26.86 -10.96 19.80
CA GLN A 803 27.44 -10.77 21.11
C GLN A 803 26.58 -9.78 21.91
N SER A 804 26.15 -10.16 23.12
CA SER A 804 25.49 -9.24 24.04
C SER A 804 26.50 -8.57 24.98
N GLY A 805 26.22 -7.33 25.37
CA GLY A 805 27.03 -6.59 26.32
C GLY A 805 26.24 -5.52 27.05
N ARG A 806 26.92 -4.79 27.94
CA ARG A 806 26.34 -3.69 28.71
C ARG A 806 27.29 -2.49 28.65
N GLU A 807 26.80 -1.37 28.13
CA GLU A 807 27.56 -0.13 28.01
C GLU A 807 26.98 0.94 28.93
N THR A 808 27.85 1.78 29.50
CA THR A 808 27.43 2.95 30.28
C THR A 808 27.81 4.19 29.47
N PRO A 809 26.84 4.90 28.86
CA PRO A 809 27.13 6.11 28.11
C PRO A 809 27.84 7.14 29.00
N GLN A 810 28.84 7.84 28.46
CA GLN A 810 29.57 8.86 29.20
C GLN A 810 28.62 9.95 29.69
N GLY A 811 28.40 10.04 31.00
CA GLY A 811 27.53 11.03 31.65
C GLY A 811 26.12 10.55 32.00
N ALA A 812 25.79 9.26 31.78
CA ALA A 812 24.52 8.66 32.18
C ALA A 812 24.66 7.75 33.41
N ASP A 813 23.71 7.79 34.33
CA ASP A 813 23.64 6.94 35.54
C ASP A 813 23.05 5.54 35.27
N VAL A 814 22.65 5.25 34.03
CA VAL A 814 21.98 3.99 33.64
C VAL A 814 22.84 3.25 32.62
N SER A 815 23.09 1.96 32.89
CA SER A 815 23.76 1.05 31.98
C SER A 815 22.75 0.48 30.98
N ASN A 816 23.00 0.61 29.68
CA ASN A 816 22.15 0.06 28.63
C ASN A 816 22.68 -1.31 28.20
N ASP A 817 21.80 -2.30 28.17
CA ASP A 817 22.10 -3.58 27.53
C ASP A 817 22.02 -3.41 26.02
N TYR A 818 22.96 -4.03 25.30
CA TYR A 818 23.00 -4.01 23.85
C TYR A 818 23.26 -5.41 23.29
N LEU A 819 22.84 -5.60 22.04
CA LEU A 819 23.11 -6.81 21.27
C LEU A 819 23.78 -6.42 19.96
N ASP A 820 25.02 -6.86 19.77
CA ASP A 820 25.77 -6.73 18.53
C ASP A 820 25.52 -7.96 17.66
N ILE A 821 25.29 -7.75 16.37
CA ILE A 821 25.36 -8.77 15.32
C ILE A 821 26.38 -8.33 14.31
N VAL A 822 27.30 -9.22 13.98
CA VAL A 822 28.25 -9.08 12.90
C VAL A 822 27.87 -10.03 11.77
N VAL A 823 27.79 -9.53 10.55
CA VAL A 823 27.67 -10.36 9.35
C VAL A 823 29.08 -10.73 8.88
N ASN A 824 29.35 -12.03 8.74
CA ASN A 824 30.65 -12.59 8.36
C ASN A 824 30.72 -12.93 6.87
N ASP A 825 31.93 -12.95 6.30
CA ASP A 825 32.22 -13.64 5.04
C ASP A 825 32.59 -15.11 5.32
N GLU A 826 32.37 -16.01 4.36
CA GLU A 826 32.63 -17.45 4.57
C GLU A 826 34.12 -17.83 4.55
N ARG A 827 35.06 -16.86 4.41
CA ARG A 827 36.48 -17.16 4.15
C ARG A 827 37.51 -16.34 4.93
N GLY A 828 37.09 -15.44 5.82
CA GLY A 828 38.00 -14.65 6.64
C GLY A 828 38.76 -13.57 5.85
N ASN A 829 38.20 -13.07 4.75
CA ASN A 829 38.76 -11.96 3.97
C ASN A 829 37.94 -10.67 4.19
N PRO A 830 38.56 -9.48 4.03
CA PRO A 830 38.04 -8.20 4.56
C PRO A 830 36.80 -7.62 3.87
N ALA A 831 36.06 -8.37 3.03
CA ALA A 831 35.17 -7.76 2.05
C ALA A 831 33.94 -7.08 2.65
N ILE A 832 33.22 -7.70 3.61
CA ILE A 832 32.00 -7.10 4.17
C ILE A 832 31.89 -7.44 5.65
N LEU A 833 32.14 -6.47 6.50
CA LEU A 833 31.88 -6.56 7.93
C LEU A 833 30.88 -5.46 8.29
N GLN A 834 29.65 -5.85 8.61
CA GLN A 834 28.63 -4.93 9.12
C GLN A 834 28.27 -5.32 10.54
N ARG A 835 28.15 -4.33 11.42
CA ARG A 835 27.68 -4.48 12.79
C ARG A 835 26.32 -3.83 12.97
N TYR A 836 25.34 -4.59 13.42
CA TYR A 836 24.05 -4.10 13.88
C TYR A 836 24.04 -4.11 15.39
N ARG A 837 23.66 -3.00 16.01
CA ARG A 837 23.56 -2.87 17.47
C ARG A 837 22.17 -2.43 17.86
N LEU A 838 21.46 -3.23 18.66
CA LEU A 838 20.21 -2.81 19.30
C LEU A 838 20.49 -2.25 20.69
N HIS A 839 19.90 -1.10 21.01
CA HIS A 839 19.95 -0.44 22.31
C HIS A 839 18.56 -0.38 22.94
N LEU A 840 18.44 -0.71 24.23
CA LEU A 840 17.21 -0.46 24.99
C LEU A 840 16.97 1.05 25.17
N ILE A 841 15.73 1.50 24.96
CA ILE A 841 15.33 2.88 25.26
C ILE A 841 14.93 2.97 26.73
N SER A 842 15.71 3.74 27.51
CA SER A 842 15.46 3.92 28.94
C SER A 842 14.11 4.60 29.19
N GLY A 843 13.13 3.87 29.73
CA GLY A 843 11.83 4.39 30.15
C GLY A 843 10.65 4.04 29.23
N GLU A 844 10.90 3.38 28.10
CA GLU A 844 9.85 2.85 27.21
C GLU A 844 9.76 1.32 27.33
N THR A 845 8.55 0.78 27.23
CA THR A 845 8.28 -0.65 27.48
C THR A 845 8.22 -1.52 26.22
N GLU A 846 8.36 -0.94 25.01
CA GLU A 846 8.14 -1.66 23.75
C GLU A 846 8.99 -1.15 22.56
N LYS A 847 10.14 -0.49 22.81
CA LYS A 847 10.98 0.05 21.73
C LYS A 847 12.48 -0.12 21.96
N TYR A 848 13.21 -0.27 20.86
CA TYR A 848 14.67 -0.26 20.79
C TYR A 848 15.18 0.73 19.75
N ASN A 849 16.43 1.14 19.90
CA ASN A 849 17.18 1.85 18.87
C ASN A 849 18.11 0.88 18.13
N LEU A 850 17.93 0.74 16.82
CA LEU A 850 18.83 0.03 15.92
C LEU A 850 19.90 0.98 15.37
N GLU A 851 21.17 0.59 15.48
CA GLU A 851 22.33 1.32 14.97
C GLU A 851 23.13 0.41 14.05
N ARG A 852 23.29 0.81 12.78
CA ARG A 852 24.08 0.07 11.78
C ARG A 852 25.44 0.70 11.63
N CYS A 853 26.49 -0.12 11.61
CA CYS A 853 27.86 0.34 11.47
C CYS A 853 28.63 -0.49 10.45
N SER A 854 29.47 0.18 9.68
CA SER A 854 30.50 -0.46 8.85
C SER A 854 31.73 -0.75 9.70
N LEU A 855 32.34 -1.92 9.49
CA LEU A 855 33.55 -2.34 10.17
C LEU A 855 34.69 -2.52 9.15
N THR A 856 35.91 -2.31 9.62
CA THR A 856 37.17 -2.56 8.89
C THR A 856 38.05 -3.48 9.74
N LEU A 857 38.96 -4.23 9.11
CA LEU A 857 39.99 -4.98 9.83
C LEU A 857 41.22 -4.10 10.03
N ASN A 858 41.68 -3.95 11.26
CA ASN A 858 42.94 -3.29 11.54
C ASN A 858 44.14 -4.22 11.19
N SER A 859 45.35 -3.68 11.29
CA SER A 859 46.60 -4.41 10.99
C SER A 859 46.84 -5.69 11.81
N SER A 860 46.10 -5.89 12.90
CA SER A 860 46.13 -7.11 13.73
C SER A 860 45.02 -8.11 13.40
N GLY A 861 44.18 -7.82 12.41
CA GLY A 861 43.01 -8.63 12.05
C GLY A 861 41.82 -8.44 12.99
N ALA A 862 41.83 -7.41 13.85
CA ALA A 862 40.72 -7.08 14.74
C ALA A 862 39.74 -6.11 14.05
N ARG A 863 38.44 -6.27 14.31
CA ARG A 863 37.37 -5.45 13.73
C ARG A 863 37.32 -4.07 14.40
N GLU A 864 37.35 -3.00 13.61
CA GLU A 864 37.21 -1.61 14.04
C GLU A 864 36.05 -0.93 13.30
N VAL A 865 35.23 -0.17 14.02
CA VAL A 865 34.10 0.58 13.43
C VAL A 865 34.63 1.73 12.59
N SER A 866 34.28 1.76 11.30
CA SER A 866 34.66 2.85 10.39
C SER A 866 33.65 3.99 10.38
N SER A 867 32.36 3.68 10.39
CA SER A 867 31.25 4.64 10.35
C SER A 867 29.95 3.98 10.83
N CYS A 868 29.00 4.77 11.36
CA CYS A 868 27.67 4.30 11.74
C CYS A 868 26.58 5.23 11.20
N ASP A 869 25.43 4.64 10.89
CA ASP A 869 24.22 5.36 10.49
C ASP A 869 23.53 6.00 11.71
N ALA A 870 22.54 6.88 11.45
CA ALA A 870 21.66 7.37 12.49
C ALA A 870 20.85 6.22 13.11
N ARG A 871 20.49 6.37 14.39
CA ARG A 871 19.71 5.36 15.11
C ARG A 871 18.25 5.38 14.65
N THR A 872 17.69 4.20 14.43
CA THR A 872 16.30 4.02 14.00
C THR A 872 15.50 3.31 15.09
N GLU A 873 14.30 3.78 15.41
CA GLU A 873 13.42 3.12 16.38
C GLU A 873 12.77 1.87 15.78
N VAL A 874 12.77 0.77 16.53
CA VAL A 874 12.11 -0.51 16.19
C VAL A 874 11.31 -1.03 17.38
N SER A 875 10.15 -1.63 17.13
CA SER A 875 9.24 -2.14 18.17
C SER A 875 9.74 -3.46 18.78
N GLY A 876 9.50 -3.68 20.07
CA GLY A 876 9.59 -4.99 20.73
C GLY A 876 9.88 -4.96 22.24
N GLU A 877 9.78 -6.13 22.88
CA GLU A 877 9.79 -6.28 24.34
C GLU A 877 11.19 -6.08 24.99
N PRO A 878 11.38 -5.21 25.99
CA PRO A 878 12.69 -4.79 26.54
C PRO A 878 13.39 -5.87 27.38
N SER A 879 13.66 -7.02 26.76
CA SER A 879 14.36 -8.18 27.28
C SER A 879 15.34 -8.68 26.22
N LEU A 880 16.39 -9.42 26.64
CA LEU A 880 17.31 -10.06 25.69
C LEU A 880 16.56 -11.02 24.74
N THR A 881 15.53 -11.70 25.26
CA THR A 881 14.64 -12.56 24.46
C THR A 881 13.85 -11.76 23.42
N GLY A 882 13.31 -10.60 23.80
CA GLY A 882 12.59 -9.73 22.89
C GLY A 882 13.50 -9.13 21.81
N MET A 883 14.72 -8.73 22.17
CA MET A 883 15.72 -8.26 21.19
C MET A 883 16.06 -9.35 20.18
N LEU A 884 16.17 -10.62 20.62
CA LEU A 884 16.44 -11.75 19.74
C LEU A 884 15.26 -12.11 18.84
N SER A 885 14.03 -12.00 19.35
CA SER A 885 12.81 -12.17 18.56
C SER A 885 12.71 -11.09 17.48
N ALA A 886 12.92 -9.82 17.85
CA ALA A 886 12.94 -8.73 16.89
C ALA A 886 14.00 -8.93 15.81
N LEU A 887 15.13 -9.55 16.14
CA LEU A 887 16.22 -9.84 15.20
C LEU A 887 15.98 -11.02 14.26
N SER A 888 15.22 -12.04 14.66
CA SER A 888 14.85 -13.12 13.74
C SER A 888 13.89 -12.65 12.66
N ASP A 889 13.11 -11.61 12.93
CA ASP A 889 12.15 -11.03 11.99
C ASP A 889 12.83 -10.01 11.04
N LEU A 890 13.99 -9.48 11.44
CA LEU A 890 14.79 -8.57 10.62
C LEU A 890 15.56 -9.32 9.52
N SER A 891 15.54 -8.75 8.32
CA SER A 891 16.31 -9.25 7.18
C SER A 891 17.59 -8.43 6.96
N PHE A 892 18.67 -9.11 6.61
CA PHE A 892 20.02 -8.56 6.46
C PHE A 892 20.51 -8.77 5.03
N VAL A 893 20.76 -7.67 4.31
CA VAL A 893 21.29 -7.73 2.94
C VAL A 893 22.74 -8.17 2.97
N VAL A 894 23.03 -9.30 2.32
CA VAL A 894 24.39 -9.83 2.13
C VAL A 894 24.81 -9.62 0.68
N PRO A 895 25.84 -8.79 0.44
CA PRO A 895 26.29 -8.50 -0.92
C PRO A 895 26.61 -9.74 -1.74
N GLY A 896 26.13 -9.75 -2.98
CA GLY A 896 26.27 -10.85 -3.93
C GLY A 896 25.52 -12.13 -3.54
N ARG A 897 24.72 -12.15 -2.46
CA ARG A 897 24.07 -13.37 -1.94
C ARG A 897 22.57 -13.24 -1.73
N GLY A 898 22.02 -12.04 -1.52
CA GLY A 898 20.59 -11.82 -1.24
C GLY A 898 20.32 -11.26 0.16
N SER A 899 19.05 -11.13 0.53
CA SER A 899 18.62 -10.79 1.90
C SER A 899 18.46 -12.05 2.73
N TYR A 900 19.05 -12.09 3.92
CA TYR A 900 19.06 -13.23 4.82
C TYR A 900 18.42 -12.89 6.17
N GLN A 901 17.60 -13.77 6.72
CA GLN A 901 17.16 -13.70 8.12
C GLN A 901 18.04 -14.55 9.03
N LEU A 902 18.22 -14.10 10.26
CA LEU A 902 18.97 -14.83 11.29
C LEU A 902 18.23 -16.11 11.68
N GLN A 903 18.92 -17.25 11.66
CA GLN A 903 18.33 -18.53 12.02
C GLN A 903 18.79 -18.97 13.40
N LEU A 904 18.08 -18.50 14.42
CA LEU A 904 18.29 -18.94 15.79
C LEU A 904 17.98 -20.44 15.88
N ASN A 905 19.02 -21.28 15.88
CA ASN A 905 18.90 -22.72 16.09
C ASN A 905 18.26 -22.96 17.47
N LYS A 906 16.93 -23.09 17.54
CA LYS A 906 16.17 -23.47 18.74
C LYS A 906 16.51 -24.92 19.11
N ARG A 907 17.67 -25.16 19.71
CA ARG A 907 17.92 -26.41 20.43
C ARG A 907 17.18 -26.33 21.76
N TYR A 908 16.05 -27.00 21.84
CA TYR A 908 15.37 -27.25 23.09
C TYR A 908 16.17 -28.30 23.89
N GLU A 909 16.92 -27.88 24.89
CA GLU A 909 17.35 -28.78 25.97
C GLU A 909 16.43 -28.56 27.17
N VAL A 910 15.60 -29.56 27.47
CA VAL A 910 14.84 -29.60 28.72
C VAL A 910 15.82 -29.95 29.83
N VAL A 911 16.15 -28.97 30.67
CA VAL A 911 16.87 -29.19 31.93
C VAL A 911 15.88 -28.96 33.06
N ASP A 912 15.45 -30.06 33.69
CA ASP A 912 14.67 -30.21 34.93
C ASP A 912 13.61 -29.14 35.30
N ASP A 913 12.35 -29.58 35.29
CA ASP A 913 11.17 -29.17 36.09
C ASP A 913 10.74 -27.68 36.19
N GLU A 914 11.39 -26.72 35.57
CA GLU A 914 10.87 -25.34 35.43
C GLU A 914 10.79 -24.92 33.94
N GLU A 915 9.57 -24.60 33.51
CA GLU A 915 9.20 -24.19 32.17
C GLU A 915 9.75 -22.78 31.86
N VAL A 916 11.04 -22.72 31.53
CA VAL A 916 11.65 -21.55 30.88
C VAL A 916 12.37 -22.06 29.65
N ALA A 917 11.85 -21.74 28.47
CA ALA A 917 12.56 -21.88 27.21
C ALA A 917 13.76 -20.91 27.21
N THR A 918 14.83 -21.28 27.89
CA THR A 918 16.10 -20.59 27.79
C THR A 918 16.79 -21.08 26.53
N VAL A 919 17.17 -20.16 25.64
CA VAL A 919 18.16 -20.45 24.60
C VAL A 919 19.44 -20.86 25.33
N THR A 920 19.67 -22.16 25.51
CA THR A 920 20.87 -22.68 26.16
C THR A 920 22.09 -22.34 25.32
N GLY A 921 22.90 -21.38 25.78
CA GLY A 921 24.15 -20.99 25.13
C GLY A 921 24.60 -19.54 25.29
N PHE A 922 23.74 -18.63 25.77
CA PHE A 922 24.12 -17.22 25.91
C PHE A 922 25.07 -16.98 27.10
N GLN A 923 26.33 -16.67 26.81
CA GLN A 923 27.23 -16.04 27.77
C GLN A 923 27.47 -14.60 27.36
N ALA A 924 27.20 -13.65 28.27
CA ALA A 924 27.50 -12.24 28.04
C ALA A 924 28.97 -12.08 27.63
N ASN A 925 29.22 -11.22 26.64
CA ASN A 925 30.54 -11.01 26.03
C ASN A 925 31.17 -12.22 25.33
N THR A 926 30.39 -13.24 24.97
CA THR A 926 30.86 -14.34 24.13
C THR A 926 30.18 -14.25 22.78
N ALA A 927 30.97 -14.28 21.72
CA ALA A 927 30.45 -14.22 20.37
C ALA A 927 30.02 -15.62 19.90
N VAL A 928 28.82 -15.72 19.34
CA VAL A 928 28.21 -16.99 18.93
C VAL A 928 27.86 -16.93 17.45
N ALA A 929 28.36 -17.90 16.68
CA ALA A 929 28.05 -18.02 15.26
C ALA A 929 26.66 -18.62 15.04
N VAL A 930 25.93 -18.08 14.06
CA VAL A 930 24.56 -18.44 13.71
C VAL A 930 24.41 -18.48 12.19
N ASP A 931 23.58 -19.40 11.73
CA ASP A 931 23.27 -19.57 10.31
C ASP A 931 22.31 -18.47 9.83
N GLY A 932 22.28 -18.22 8.52
CA GLY A 932 21.31 -17.32 7.90
C GLY A 932 20.48 -18.02 6.83
N ALA A 933 19.18 -17.72 6.77
CA ALA A 933 18.28 -18.19 5.73
C ALA A 933 18.04 -17.11 4.68
N LEU A 934 18.26 -17.43 3.40
CA LEU A 934 17.93 -16.55 2.28
C LEU A 934 16.41 -16.38 2.20
N VAL A 935 15.94 -15.14 2.32
CA VAL A 935 14.52 -14.77 2.24
C VAL A 935 14.14 -14.06 0.96
N ALA A 936 15.09 -13.32 0.35
CA ALA A 936 14.90 -12.69 -0.95
C ALA A 936 16.21 -12.69 -1.75
N PRO A 937 16.20 -13.06 -3.04
CA PRO A 937 17.37 -12.87 -3.91
C PRO A 937 17.65 -11.37 -4.12
N ILE A 938 18.88 -11.04 -4.55
CA ILE A 938 19.25 -9.67 -4.91
C ILE A 938 19.41 -9.56 -6.43
N SER A 939 18.76 -8.56 -7.03
CA SER A 939 19.01 -8.07 -8.39
C SER A 939 19.77 -6.73 -8.32
N LEU A 940 20.29 -6.22 -9.44
CA LEU A 940 20.85 -4.86 -9.46
C LEU A 940 19.77 -3.81 -9.09
N GLY A 941 18.51 -4.07 -9.47
CA GLY A 941 17.35 -3.25 -9.14
C GLY A 941 17.33 -1.90 -9.84
N VAL A 942 16.14 -1.30 -9.98
CA VAL A 942 15.95 0.04 -10.54
C VAL A 942 15.50 0.96 -9.41
N ASP A 943 16.40 1.80 -8.89
CA ASP A 943 16.04 2.76 -7.84
C ASP A 943 15.22 3.93 -8.42
N LEU A 944 15.59 4.35 -9.63
CA LEU A 944 14.86 5.35 -10.39
C LEU A 944 15.17 5.18 -11.88
N LEU A 945 14.14 4.97 -12.68
CA LEU A 945 14.13 5.20 -14.12
C LEU A 945 13.18 6.38 -14.38
N THR A 946 13.67 7.43 -15.02
CA THR A 946 12.86 8.56 -15.48
C THR A 946 13.05 8.74 -16.97
N VAL A 947 11.95 8.85 -17.71
CA VAL A 947 11.92 9.17 -19.13
C VAL A 947 11.04 10.40 -19.30
N ARG A 948 11.63 11.52 -19.69
CA ARG A 948 10.91 12.75 -20.03
C ARG A 948 11.09 13.05 -21.51
N LEU A 949 9.98 13.25 -22.21
CA LEU A 949 9.94 13.74 -23.58
C LEU A 949 9.14 15.04 -23.58
N ALA A 950 9.69 16.10 -24.17
CA ALA A 950 9.01 17.37 -24.34
C ALA A 950 9.18 17.86 -25.78
N ALA A 951 8.16 18.51 -26.33
CA ALA A 951 8.22 19.10 -27.66
C ALA A 951 7.54 20.47 -27.68
N ASP A 952 8.14 21.39 -28.42
CA ASP A 952 7.62 22.74 -28.66
C ASP A 952 7.64 23.01 -30.17
N LEU A 953 6.45 23.16 -30.77
CA LEU A 953 6.24 23.19 -32.21
C LEU A 953 5.44 24.42 -32.65
N HIS A 954 5.79 24.93 -33.84
CA HIS A 954 5.26 26.18 -34.38
C HIS A 954 4.55 25.97 -35.73
N ASN A 955 3.47 26.73 -35.97
CA ASN A 955 2.67 26.61 -37.18
C ASN A 955 3.39 27.19 -38.41
N ARG A 956 3.60 26.36 -39.45
CA ARG A 956 4.22 26.78 -40.72
C ARG A 956 3.24 27.25 -41.80
N ASN A 957 1.93 27.06 -41.61
CA ASN A 957 0.94 27.13 -42.69
C ASN A 957 0.07 28.40 -42.72
N SER A 958 0.08 29.25 -41.69
CA SER A 958 -0.93 30.33 -41.55
C SER A 958 -0.56 31.66 -42.21
N GLY A 959 0.71 31.92 -42.54
CA GLY A 959 1.15 33.19 -43.15
C GLY A 959 0.86 34.44 -42.31
N GLN A 960 0.51 34.26 -41.03
CA GLN A 960 0.48 35.28 -39.98
C GLN A 960 1.63 34.99 -38.99
N GLU A 961 1.80 35.81 -37.95
CA GLU A 961 2.79 35.57 -36.89
C GLU A 961 2.80 34.09 -36.49
N LEU A 962 4.00 33.52 -36.34
CA LEU A 962 4.21 32.09 -36.08
C LEU A 962 3.61 31.71 -34.72
N GLU A 963 2.35 31.28 -34.71
CA GLU A 963 1.62 30.87 -33.51
C GLU A 963 2.09 29.48 -33.06
N LYS A 964 2.33 29.32 -31.76
CA LYS A 964 2.66 28.06 -31.10
C LYS A 964 1.46 27.13 -31.18
N ILE A 965 1.64 25.87 -31.59
CA ILE A 965 0.55 24.88 -31.70
C ILE A 965 0.34 24.12 -30.35
N GLY A 966 0.90 24.64 -29.25
CA GLY A 966 0.86 24.06 -27.90
C GLY A 966 2.05 23.14 -27.58
N PRO A 967 2.60 23.16 -26.34
CA PRO A 967 3.67 22.24 -25.97
C PRO A 967 3.12 20.85 -25.59
N LEU A 968 3.96 19.82 -25.77
CA LEU A 968 3.69 18.44 -25.36
C LEU A 968 4.71 18.01 -24.31
N ILE A 969 4.27 17.29 -23.28
CA ILE A 969 5.14 16.63 -22.32
C ILE A 969 4.65 15.22 -22.00
N ILE A 970 5.59 14.29 -21.92
CA ILE A 970 5.42 12.94 -21.40
C ILE A 970 6.52 12.75 -20.35
N ASP A 971 6.14 12.41 -19.12
CA ASP A 971 7.07 12.18 -18.01
C ASP A 971 6.70 10.86 -17.34
N ALA A 972 7.54 9.85 -17.52
CA ALA A 972 7.36 8.52 -16.97
C ALA A 972 8.44 8.24 -15.91
N LYS A 973 8.02 7.70 -14.77
CA LYS A 973 8.89 7.29 -13.67
C LYS A 973 8.59 5.84 -13.33
N LEU A 974 9.66 5.07 -13.11
CA LEU A 974 9.60 3.68 -12.71
C LEU A 974 10.63 3.44 -11.61
N LYS A 975 10.23 2.74 -10.56
CA LYS A 975 11.09 2.19 -9.52
C LYS A 975 10.74 0.73 -9.34
N VAL A 976 11.74 -0.15 -9.33
CA VAL A 976 11.59 -1.59 -9.13
C VAL A 976 12.64 -2.02 -8.12
N LEU A 977 12.20 -2.29 -6.89
CA LEU A 977 13.07 -2.72 -5.80
C LEU A 977 13.12 -4.24 -5.65
N ALA A 978 12.01 -4.92 -5.94
CA ALA A 978 11.84 -6.37 -5.89
C ALA A 978 10.71 -6.81 -6.84
N GLU A 979 10.50 -8.12 -6.99
CA GLU A 979 9.51 -8.73 -7.90
C GLU A 979 8.09 -8.15 -7.71
N ASP A 980 7.69 -7.86 -6.46
CA ASP A 980 6.36 -7.34 -6.11
C ASP A 980 6.39 -5.90 -5.53
N VAL A 981 7.52 -5.20 -5.63
CA VAL A 981 7.68 -3.84 -5.08
C VAL A 981 8.10 -2.88 -6.18
N TYR A 982 7.12 -2.22 -6.76
CA TYR A 982 7.34 -1.22 -7.80
C TYR A 982 6.42 -0.01 -7.70
N ASP A 983 6.92 1.11 -8.19
CA ASP A 983 6.22 2.39 -8.26
C ASP A 983 6.34 2.90 -9.70
N VAL A 984 5.20 3.09 -10.34
CA VAL A 984 5.07 3.56 -11.72
C VAL A 984 4.24 4.82 -11.72
N ALA A 985 4.75 5.86 -12.35
CA ALA A 985 4.01 7.10 -12.58
C ALA A 985 4.18 7.55 -14.03
N LEU A 986 3.08 8.00 -14.65
CA LEU A 986 3.04 8.56 -15.98
C LEU A 986 2.26 9.86 -15.95
N SER A 987 2.88 10.94 -16.41
CA SER A 987 2.23 12.23 -16.62
C SER A 987 2.28 12.59 -18.11
N PHE A 988 1.14 13.01 -18.64
CA PHE A 988 1.00 13.47 -20.00
C PHE A 988 0.37 14.85 -19.98
N GLY A 989 0.87 15.77 -20.82
CA GLY A 989 0.30 17.09 -21.00
C GLY A 989 0.36 17.55 -22.45
N TYR A 990 -0.74 18.11 -22.91
CA TYR A 990 -0.88 18.80 -24.19
C TYR A 990 -1.41 20.21 -23.95
N ASP A 991 -0.89 21.17 -24.71
CA ASP A 991 -1.24 22.59 -24.65
C ASP A 991 -1.15 23.20 -23.24
N TYR A 992 -0.15 22.75 -22.48
CA TYR A 992 0.06 23.16 -21.10
C TYR A 992 0.89 24.44 -20.99
N GLN A 993 0.71 25.21 -19.91
CA GLN A 993 1.44 26.46 -19.67
C GLN A 993 2.48 26.30 -18.55
N TYR A 994 2.16 25.52 -17.52
CA TYR A 994 3.03 25.27 -16.38
C TYR A 994 2.74 23.90 -15.75
N LEU A 995 3.64 23.43 -14.90
CA LEU A 995 3.45 22.21 -14.11
C LEU A 995 3.01 22.60 -12.70
N VAL A 996 1.90 22.03 -12.22
CA VAL A 996 1.52 22.07 -10.80
C VAL A 996 1.93 20.74 -10.20
N ASP A 997 3.02 20.74 -9.45
CA ASP A 997 3.72 19.53 -9.02
C ASP A 997 4.13 18.65 -10.22
N ILE A 998 3.36 17.60 -10.51
CA ILE A 998 3.57 16.67 -11.63
C ILE A 998 2.50 16.78 -12.71
N VAL A 999 1.49 17.65 -12.56
CA VAL A 999 0.33 17.74 -13.45
C VAL A 999 0.46 18.95 -14.39
N PRO A 1000 0.59 18.74 -15.70
CA PRO A 1000 0.57 19.81 -16.69
C PRO A 1000 -0.76 20.55 -16.68
N THR A 1001 -0.72 21.87 -16.55
CA THR A 1001 -1.87 22.73 -16.27
C THR A 1001 -1.81 23.99 -17.13
N GLY A 1002 -2.97 24.58 -17.43
CA GLY A 1002 -3.10 25.78 -18.25
C GLY A 1002 -4.56 26.08 -18.58
N GLU A 1003 -4.79 27.20 -19.26
CA GLU A 1003 -6.13 27.64 -19.66
C GLU A 1003 -6.79 26.65 -20.63
N ASP A 1004 -6.04 26.10 -21.59
CA ASP A 1004 -6.51 25.13 -22.59
C ASP A 1004 -5.86 23.74 -22.47
N ALA A 1005 -5.15 23.51 -21.36
CA ALA A 1005 -4.35 22.31 -21.19
C ALA A 1005 -5.20 21.04 -21.10
N GLN A 1006 -4.73 19.96 -21.70
CA GLN A 1006 -5.30 18.63 -21.57
C GLN A 1006 -4.23 17.68 -21.04
N SER A 1007 -4.44 17.16 -19.84
CA SER A 1007 -3.45 16.32 -19.17
C SER A 1007 -4.08 15.16 -18.42
N PHE A 1008 -3.28 14.12 -18.24
CA PHE A 1008 -3.61 13.03 -17.33
C PHE A 1008 -2.37 12.57 -16.59
N TYR A 1009 -2.60 12.08 -15.39
CA TYR A 1009 -1.59 11.51 -14.52
C TYR A 1009 -2.09 10.14 -14.04
N ILE A 1010 -1.25 9.13 -14.18
CA ILE A 1010 -1.50 7.78 -13.68
C ILE A 1010 -0.35 7.46 -12.74
N ALA A 1011 -0.67 6.97 -11.55
CA ALA A 1011 0.29 6.38 -10.63
C ALA A 1011 -0.22 5.01 -10.17
N TYR A 1012 0.70 4.08 -10.04
CA TYR A 1012 0.42 2.77 -9.53
C TYR A 1012 1.62 2.29 -8.73
N GLN A 1013 1.37 1.93 -7.48
CA GLN A 1013 2.37 1.51 -6.53
C GLN A 1013 1.95 0.17 -5.93
N THR A 1014 2.89 -0.76 -5.87
CA THR A 1014 2.81 -1.98 -5.08
C THR A 1014 3.88 -1.94 -4.02
N GLY A 1015 3.54 -2.36 -2.81
CA GLY A 1015 4.46 -2.35 -1.69
C GLY A 1015 4.04 -3.29 -0.59
N LEU A 1016 4.73 -3.17 0.54
CA LEU A 1016 4.36 -3.83 1.78
C LEU A 1016 3.81 -2.75 2.72
N ALA A 1017 2.54 -2.85 3.10
CA ALA A 1017 1.97 -2.14 4.23
C ALA A 1017 2.62 -2.68 5.51
N GLY A 1018 3.49 -1.86 6.11
CA GLY A 1018 4.32 -2.29 7.23
C GLY A 1018 5.37 -3.35 6.84
N ALA A 1019 5.62 -4.32 7.71
CA ALA A 1019 6.65 -5.34 7.49
C ALA A 1019 6.13 -6.61 6.79
N THR A 1020 4.80 -6.76 6.58
CA THR A 1020 4.23 -8.10 6.32
C THR A 1020 3.10 -8.17 5.29
N ALA A 1021 2.28 -7.14 5.05
CA ALA A 1021 1.10 -7.28 4.16
C ALA A 1021 1.33 -6.58 2.81
N PRO A 1022 1.09 -7.21 1.65
CA PRO A 1022 1.09 -6.53 0.37
C PRO A 1022 0.02 -5.43 0.32
N GLU A 1023 0.35 -4.30 -0.32
CA GLU A 1023 -0.55 -3.18 -0.56
C GLU A 1023 -0.42 -2.73 -2.01
N GLU A 1024 -1.57 -2.47 -2.66
CA GLU A 1024 -1.63 -1.87 -3.98
C GLU A 1024 -2.39 -0.55 -3.94
N ILE A 1025 -1.76 0.51 -4.45
CA ILE A 1025 -2.34 1.86 -4.52
C ILE A 1025 -2.33 2.32 -5.98
N GLY A 1026 -3.51 2.71 -6.47
CA GLY A 1026 -3.67 3.31 -7.79
C GLY A 1026 -4.21 4.73 -7.69
N SER A 1027 -3.75 5.60 -8.58
CA SER A 1027 -4.26 6.95 -8.74
C SER A 1027 -4.34 7.31 -10.21
N PHE A 1028 -5.47 7.87 -10.61
CA PHE A 1028 -5.69 8.43 -11.92
C PHE A 1028 -6.25 9.84 -11.76
N LEU A 1029 -5.69 10.79 -12.48
CA LEU A 1029 -6.14 12.18 -12.50
C LEU A 1029 -6.20 12.63 -13.94
N VAL A 1030 -7.27 13.31 -14.32
CA VAL A 1030 -7.41 14.01 -15.59
C VAL A 1030 -7.71 15.45 -15.31
N PHE A 1031 -6.93 16.33 -15.92
CA PHE A 1031 -7.15 17.77 -15.87
C PHE A 1031 -7.41 18.30 -17.28
N ARG A 1032 -8.43 19.15 -17.40
CA ARG A 1032 -8.74 19.85 -18.63
C ARG A 1032 -9.08 21.32 -18.36
N GLY A 1033 -8.40 22.22 -19.05
CA GLY A 1033 -8.72 23.64 -19.14
C GLY A 1033 -9.78 23.94 -20.21
N GLY A 1034 -10.38 25.13 -20.14
CA GLY A 1034 -11.21 25.66 -21.22
C GLY A 1034 -12.54 24.94 -21.43
N VAL A 1035 -12.99 24.14 -20.45
CA VAL A 1035 -14.16 23.29 -20.62
C VAL A 1035 -15.43 24.09 -20.36
N SER A 1036 -16.33 24.15 -21.34
CA SER A 1036 -17.67 24.71 -21.16
C SER A 1036 -18.70 23.59 -20.96
N ILE A 1037 -19.26 23.50 -19.76
CA ILE A 1037 -20.37 22.57 -19.47
C ILE A 1037 -21.70 23.31 -19.63
N ALA A 1038 -22.62 22.72 -20.40
CA ALA A 1038 -23.99 23.22 -20.59
C ALA A 1038 -24.11 24.70 -21.05
N GLY A 1039 -23.10 25.21 -21.77
CA GLY A 1039 -23.08 26.60 -22.25
C GLY A 1039 -22.66 27.63 -21.20
N GLY A 1040 -22.07 27.20 -20.09
CA GLY A 1040 -21.40 28.07 -19.12
C GLY A 1040 -20.06 28.61 -19.60
N GLU A 1041 -19.46 29.51 -18.83
CA GLU A 1041 -18.11 30.03 -19.10
C GLU A 1041 -17.06 28.89 -19.05
N PRO A 1042 -15.98 28.98 -19.86
CA PRO A 1042 -14.89 28.02 -19.80
C PRO A 1042 -14.28 27.95 -18.40
N GLU A 1043 -14.10 26.74 -17.87
CA GLU A 1043 -13.48 26.49 -16.58
C GLU A 1043 -12.47 25.33 -16.64
N SER A 1044 -11.62 25.25 -15.62
CA SER A 1044 -10.70 24.12 -15.41
C SER A 1044 -11.37 23.03 -14.59
N ILE A 1045 -11.34 21.80 -15.11
CA ILE A 1045 -12.04 20.65 -14.53
C ILE A 1045 -11.05 19.52 -14.25
N GLY A 1046 -11.14 18.97 -13.04
CA GLY A 1046 -10.39 17.79 -12.61
C GLY A 1046 -11.31 16.63 -12.24
N VAL A 1047 -11.02 15.45 -12.80
CA VAL A 1047 -11.57 14.15 -12.38
C VAL A 1047 -10.44 13.31 -11.83
N PHE A 1048 -10.65 12.65 -10.70
CA PHE A 1048 -9.69 11.72 -10.13
C PHE A 1048 -10.36 10.39 -9.78
N ALA A 1049 -9.61 9.30 -9.89
CA ALA A 1049 -9.94 8.00 -9.36
C ALA A 1049 -8.79 7.50 -8.48
N THR A 1050 -9.09 6.92 -7.33
CA THR A 1050 -8.09 6.31 -6.44
C THR A 1050 -8.52 4.90 -6.03
N SER A 1051 -7.57 3.99 -5.98
CA SER A 1051 -7.76 2.60 -5.53
C SER A 1051 -6.76 2.27 -4.45
N ILE A 1052 -7.18 1.53 -3.44
CA ILE A 1052 -6.32 0.96 -2.40
C ILE A 1052 -6.82 -0.47 -2.18
N ALA A 1053 -5.91 -1.44 -2.25
CA ALA A 1053 -6.18 -2.83 -1.93
C ALA A 1053 -5.13 -3.32 -0.91
N GLU A 1054 -5.61 -3.73 0.26
CA GLU A 1054 -4.79 -4.28 1.34
C GLU A 1054 -5.03 -5.80 1.44
N TYR A 1055 -3.96 -6.57 1.29
CA TYR A 1055 -4.02 -8.01 1.26
C TYR A 1055 -3.80 -8.59 2.66
N GLU A 1056 -4.59 -9.60 3.02
CA GLU A 1056 -4.26 -10.41 4.19
C GLU A 1056 -3.31 -11.53 3.77
N LEU A 1057 -2.27 -11.75 4.57
CA LEU A 1057 -1.60 -13.05 4.63
C LEU A 1057 -2.48 -14.03 5.42
N THR A 1058 -3.73 -14.26 5.01
CA THR A 1058 -4.57 -15.30 5.61
C THR A 1058 -4.49 -16.58 4.80
N GLU A 1059 -4.41 -17.70 5.52
CA GLU A 1059 -4.25 -19.04 4.95
C GLU A 1059 -5.58 -19.69 4.56
N GLU A 1060 -6.70 -19.01 4.81
CA GLU A 1060 -8.03 -19.44 4.41
C GLU A 1060 -8.45 -18.66 3.16
N GLU A 1061 -8.74 -19.39 2.08
CA GLU A 1061 -9.50 -18.84 0.96
C GLU A 1061 -10.85 -18.33 1.49
N THR A 1062 -10.97 -17.03 1.73
CA THR A 1062 -12.24 -16.41 2.14
C THR A 1062 -13.28 -16.40 1.01
N GLY A 1063 -12.90 -16.84 -0.20
CA GLY A 1063 -13.74 -16.84 -1.38
C GLY A 1063 -13.98 -15.44 -1.98
N GLU A 1064 -13.31 -14.41 -1.46
CA GLU A 1064 -13.36 -13.05 -2.00
C GLU A 1064 -12.28 -12.87 -3.09
N THR A 1065 -12.69 -12.49 -4.30
CA THR A 1065 -11.79 -12.14 -5.40
C THR A 1065 -11.09 -10.81 -5.12
N ALA A 1066 -9.77 -10.77 -5.26
CA ALA A 1066 -9.01 -9.55 -5.10
C ALA A 1066 -9.27 -8.50 -6.18
N CYS A 1067 -9.07 -7.23 -5.78
CA CYS A 1067 -9.36 -6.06 -6.60
C CYS A 1067 -8.13 -5.28 -7.06
N GLY A 1068 -6.94 -5.71 -6.65
CA GLY A 1068 -5.69 -5.23 -7.24
C GLY A 1068 -5.34 -5.96 -8.54
N VAL A 1069 -4.37 -5.42 -9.25
CA VAL A 1069 -3.94 -5.86 -10.58
C VAL A 1069 -2.93 -7.01 -10.47
N VAL A 1070 -2.14 -7.07 -9.41
CA VAL A 1070 -0.91 -7.89 -9.35
C VAL A 1070 -1.12 -9.10 -8.48
N ASN A 1071 -1.70 -8.89 -7.31
CA ASN A 1071 -2.00 -9.96 -6.36
C ASN A 1071 -3.46 -10.42 -6.48
N ARG A 1072 -4.02 -10.49 -7.70
CA ARG A 1072 -5.44 -10.82 -7.93
C ARG A 1072 -5.83 -12.23 -7.43
N ASP A 1073 -4.85 -13.10 -7.24
CA ASP A 1073 -5.02 -14.47 -6.73
C ASP A 1073 -4.91 -14.58 -5.20
N GLN A 1074 -4.67 -13.48 -4.47
CA GLN A 1074 -4.53 -13.45 -3.01
C GLN A 1074 -5.81 -12.97 -2.32
N SER A 1075 -6.05 -13.39 -1.07
CA SER A 1075 -7.20 -12.93 -0.28
C SER A 1075 -7.01 -11.48 0.23
N VAL A 1076 -8.11 -10.71 0.26
CA VAL A 1076 -8.11 -9.27 0.59
C VAL A 1076 -8.99 -9.01 1.80
N ASN A 1077 -8.65 -8.04 2.66
CA ASN A 1077 -9.41 -7.72 3.88
C ASN A 1077 -10.66 -6.84 3.62
N GLY A 1078 -11.29 -7.00 2.46
CA GLY A 1078 -12.43 -6.23 2.02
C GLY A 1078 -12.19 -5.53 0.69
N CYS A 1079 -12.78 -6.08 -0.38
CA CYS A 1079 -12.94 -5.36 -1.63
C CYS A 1079 -14.39 -4.89 -1.84
N ASN A 1080 -14.73 -3.77 -1.20
CA ASN A 1080 -16.01 -3.10 -1.45
C ASN A 1080 -15.97 -2.17 -2.67
N ALA A 1081 -14.80 -1.79 -3.19
CA ALA A 1081 -14.66 -0.96 -4.39
C ALA A 1081 -13.28 -1.14 -5.04
N VAL A 1082 -13.24 -1.22 -6.36
CA VAL A 1082 -12.01 -1.23 -7.16
C VAL A 1082 -11.39 0.16 -7.22
N ALA A 1083 -12.22 1.21 -7.26
CA ALA A 1083 -11.75 2.60 -7.20
C ALA A 1083 -12.85 3.55 -6.70
N TYR A 1084 -12.44 4.70 -6.16
CA TYR A 1084 -13.29 5.81 -5.76
C TYR A 1084 -13.12 6.95 -6.75
N LEU A 1085 -14.22 7.40 -7.36
CA LEU A 1085 -14.23 8.44 -8.38
C LEU A 1085 -14.67 9.78 -7.77
N GLY A 1086 -13.88 10.82 -8.00
CA GLY A 1086 -14.19 12.18 -7.61
C GLY A 1086 -14.14 13.19 -8.76
N TYR A 1087 -14.87 14.28 -8.57
CA TYR A 1087 -15.03 15.39 -9.52
C TYR A 1087 -14.97 16.71 -8.76
N LYS A 1088 -14.13 17.65 -9.21
CA LYS A 1088 -13.92 18.96 -8.54
C LYS A 1088 -13.68 18.83 -7.02
N GLY A 1089 -12.88 17.85 -6.62
CA GLY A 1089 -12.52 17.58 -5.22
C GLY A 1089 -13.64 16.95 -4.38
N SER A 1090 -14.75 16.50 -4.97
CA SER A 1090 -15.84 15.81 -4.26
C SER A 1090 -15.95 14.36 -4.73
N LEU A 1091 -16.11 13.42 -3.81
CA LEU A 1091 -16.39 12.01 -4.14
C LEU A 1091 -17.78 11.91 -4.80
N MET A 1092 -17.89 11.24 -5.95
CA MET A 1092 -19.15 11.17 -6.72
C MET A 1092 -19.63 9.74 -6.97
N ALA A 1093 -18.71 8.79 -7.07
CA ALA A 1093 -19.02 7.41 -7.41
C ALA A 1093 -18.00 6.40 -6.86
N ILE A 1094 -18.40 5.14 -6.85
CA ILE A 1094 -17.55 3.97 -6.56
C ILE A 1094 -17.55 3.05 -7.77
N VAL A 1095 -16.36 2.58 -8.16
CA VAL A 1095 -16.17 1.60 -9.22
C VAL A 1095 -16.11 0.21 -8.60
N ARG A 1096 -16.89 -0.73 -9.12
CA ARG A 1096 -16.94 -2.12 -8.67
C ARG A 1096 -16.91 -3.08 -9.84
N GLU A 1097 -16.31 -4.24 -9.63
CA GLU A 1097 -16.51 -5.40 -10.49
C GLU A 1097 -17.83 -6.07 -10.07
N GLU A 1098 -18.83 -6.05 -10.95
CA GLU A 1098 -20.18 -6.57 -10.64
C GLU A 1098 -20.37 -8.02 -11.10
N ARG A 1099 -19.55 -8.43 -12.06
CA ARG A 1099 -19.35 -9.78 -12.60
C ARG A 1099 -17.92 -9.83 -13.12
N GLU A 1100 -17.39 -11.04 -13.32
CA GLU A 1100 -16.09 -11.27 -13.95
C GLU A 1100 -15.92 -10.37 -15.20
N ASP A 1101 -14.93 -9.47 -15.13
CA ASP A 1101 -14.53 -8.46 -16.11
C ASP A 1101 -15.56 -7.35 -16.43
N VAL A 1102 -16.65 -7.24 -15.66
CA VAL A 1102 -17.68 -6.20 -15.85
C VAL A 1102 -17.58 -5.12 -14.76
N TYR A 1103 -17.03 -3.97 -15.14
CA TYR A 1103 -16.80 -2.84 -14.23
C TYR A 1103 -17.88 -1.77 -14.34
N VAL A 1104 -18.41 -1.36 -13.18
CA VAL A 1104 -19.49 -0.39 -13.09
C VAL A 1104 -19.11 0.75 -12.15
N ALA A 1105 -19.20 1.99 -12.63
CA ALA A 1105 -19.17 3.18 -11.79
C ALA A 1105 -20.58 3.46 -11.26
N ARG A 1106 -20.78 3.35 -9.95
CA ARG A 1106 -22.04 3.64 -9.26
C ARG A 1106 -22.01 5.03 -8.64
N PHE A 1107 -22.83 5.94 -9.14
CA PHE A 1107 -22.93 7.31 -8.65
C PHE A 1107 -23.86 7.40 -7.44
N PHE A 1108 -23.60 8.36 -6.55
CA PHE A 1108 -24.37 8.50 -5.31
C PHE A 1108 -25.80 8.99 -5.49
N ASN A 1109 -26.15 9.43 -6.69
CA ASN A 1109 -27.54 9.72 -7.02
C ASN A 1109 -28.35 8.47 -7.41
N GLY A 1110 -27.74 7.29 -7.44
CA GLY A 1110 -28.38 6.01 -7.78
C GLY A 1110 -28.18 5.58 -9.23
N ASP A 1111 -27.63 6.45 -10.08
CA ASP A 1111 -27.32 6.08 -11.46
C ASP A 1111 -26.00 5.29 -11.54
N PHE A 1112 -25.77 4.61 -12.65
CA PHE A 1112 -24.50 3.97 -12.92
C PHE A 1112 -24.08 4.14 -14.38
N VAL A 1113 -22.79 3.93 -14.63
CA VAL A 1113 -22.21 3.82 -15.97
C VAL A 1113 -21.39 2.55 -16.04
N LEU A 1114 -21.61 1.74 -17.08
CA LEU A 1114 -20.75 0.61 -17.40
C LEU A 1114 -19.46 1.15 -18.00
N LEU A 1115 -18.32 0.84 -17.37
CA LEU A 1115 -17.01 1.31 -17.82
C LEU A 1115 -16.39 0.36 -18.86
N GLY A 1116 -16.71 -0.93 -18.79
CA GLY A 1116 -16.16 -1.95 -19.68
C GLY A 1116 -16.72 -3.34 -19.39
N GLN A 1117 -16.49 -4.24 -20.34
CA GLN A 1117 -16.82 -5.67 -20.30
C GLN A 1117 -15.65 -6.47 -20.88
#